data_AF-A0A853I1P4-F1
#
_entry.id   AF-A0A853I1P4-F1
#
_cell.length_a   1.000
_cell.length_b   1.000
_cell.length_c   1.000
_cell.angle_alpha   90.00
_cell.angle_beta   90.00
_cell.angle_gamma   90.00
#
_symmetry.space_group_name_H-M   'P 1'
#
loop_
_entity.id
_entity.type
_entity.pdbx_description
1 polymer ?
#
loop_
_entity_poly.entity_id
_entity_poly.type
_entity_poly.pdbx_seq_one_letter_code
_entity_poly.pdbx_strand_id
1 'polypeptide(L)'
;MTSINLTPTESNQTIQQLLNLPDYESVKFIRSVNIAKSHRKVRYQQQFHGIPVWDTNITTELDANGGLITISGYLLKGIAADIPNPITQLSATKALQLAIKTANIPENKLATLENQSVKPFIYQDKSGTARLVFRVSFVSHDPQPKRPHYIIDAINGEIIDSWEGLTLNQASGPGGNEKTGLYEYGIDYGFLTVTDDCQMSNKHVETINLNHKRSGGEIHQFKCPSNTEKPINGAYSPLNDAHYFGSVVFAMYNKWFNSSPLSFKLKMRVHYSNGYENAFWDGKQMTFGDGRNLFYPLVSLDVVSHEVSHGFTEQHSNLIYRYQSGGINESFSDIAGEAAEFYMKGSNDWMVGADIFKQSGALRYFDDPTKDNRSIGHTKDYRKGLDVHYSSGIFNKAFYLLATTPGWNTHKAFEVFVKANQLYWRRSTDFNEGGCGVVTAAKDLAYHADQVEAAFAKVGVNASCVSPNDEVFTLANAKIMPDLTGKQDQKRYYKLNVPFGMHNLQFISWGGTGNVNLYVKHKQIPTPHIWDCQATKADNNEACVIDKPKAGTYYLMLHGGAAYQQVSLVGQYEMRVKNLENTTDYKIPDRDFDGIKSHINVGLGNTVIRARVTVDIKHTAVGDLSIYLISPDNKRHLLKPFSAGDTTKNLNQYYDIQLADLQQGGTWSLHVKDMLSKETGYLDSWRLELFDR
;
A
#
# COMPACT_ATOMS: atom_id res chain seq x y z
N MET A 1 -11.84 38.01 3.80
CA MET A 1 -12.66 36.98 4.49
C MET A 1 -12.01 36.65 5.82
N THR A 2 -12.76 36.62 6.92
CA THR A 2 -12.24 36.29 8.26
C THR A 2 -13.04 35.13 8.84
N SER A 3 -12.36 34.09 9.33
CA SER A 3 -13.00 33.02 10.10
C SER A 3 -13.30 33.49 11.51
N ILE A 4 -14.47 33.11 12.03
CA ILE A 4 -14.88 33.37 13.41
C ILE A 4 -15.20 32.05 14.11
N ASN A 5 -14.85 32.01 15.40
CA ASN A 5 -15.28 31.00 16.34
C ASN A 5 -15.27 31.65 17.72
N LEU A 6 -16.44 32.09 18.18
CA LEU A 6 -16.60 32.87 19.41
C LEU A 6 -17.65 32.22 20.31
N THR A 7 -17.47 32.40 21.60
CA THR A 7 -18.42 32.04 22.66
C THR A 7 -18.87 33.31 23.37
N PRO A 8 -20.16 33.47 23.67
CA PRO A 8 -20.65 34.62 24.42
C PRO A 8 -20.05 34.62 25.83
N THR A 9 -19.66 35.80 26.31
CA THR A 9 -19.13 35.99 27.67
C THR A 9 -20.22 36.33 28.69
N GLU A 10 -21.42 36.66 28.21
CA GLU A 10 -22.60 37.01 29.01
C GLU A 10 -23.85 36.33 28.41
N SER A 11 -24.82 35.98 29.27
CA SER A 11 -26.01 35.21 28.85
C SER A 11 -26.93 35.93 27.85
N ASN A 12 -26.85 37.27 27.77
CA ASN A 12 -27.74 38.11 26.96
C ASN A 12 -27.03 38.78 25.77
N GLN A 13 -25.79 38.39 25.46
CA GLN A 13 -25.02 39.00 24.38
C GLN A 13 -25.64 38.66 23.02
N THR A 14 -25.96 39.69 22.23
CA THR A 14 -26.52 39.53 20.88
C THR A 14 -25.45 39.14 19.87
N ILE A 15 -25.86 38.56 18.73
CA ILE A 15 -24.94 38.23 17.62
C ILE A 15 -24.21 39.49 17.11
N GLN A 16 -24.91 40.63 17.05
CA GLN A 16 -24.36 41.91 16.63
C GLN A 16 -23.19 42.35 17.54
N GLN A 17 -23.41 42.29 18.86
CA GLN A 17 -22.41 42.62 19.87
C GLN A 17 -21.24 41.63 19.86
N LEU A 18 -21.51 40.34 19.72
CA LEU A 18 -20.48 39.30 19.73
C LEU A 18 -19.55 39.38 18.51
N LEU A 19 -20.09 39.74 17.35
CA LEU A 19 -19.32 39.93 16.12
C LEU A 19 -18.68 41.32 16.00
N ASN A 20 -19.00 42.23 16.92
CA ASN A 20 -18.61 43.65 16.87
C ASN A 20 -18.97 44.30 15.53
N LEU A 21 -20.20 44.08 15.06
CA LEU A 21 -20.68 44.63 13.80
C LEU A 21 -21.19 46.07 14.01
N PRO A 22 -20.76 47.04 13.18
CA PRO A 22 -21.30 48.40 13.20
C PRO A 22 -22.78 48.42 12.74
N ASP A 23 -23.50 49.51 13.00
CA ASP A 23 -24.97 49.61 12.73
C ASP A 23 -25.35 49.42 11.25
N TYR A 24 -24.42 49.65 10.33
CA TYR A 24 -24.61 49.44 8.90
C TYR A 24 -24.29 48.00 8.45
N GLU A 25 -23.79 47.13 9.34
CA GLU A 25 -23.66 45.70 9.12
C GLU A 25 -24.65 44.94 9.98
N SER A 26 -25.20 43.86 9.44
CA SER A 26 -26.14 43.03 10.20
C SER A 26 -26.07 41.58 9.73
N VAL A 27 -26.81 40.71 10.43
CA VAL A 27 -26.96 39.31 10.05
C VAL A 27 -28.44 38.99 9.83
N LYS A 28 -28.75 38.34 8.71
CA LYS A 28 -30.10 37.93 8.35
C LYS A 28 -30.28 36.44 8.53
N PHE A 29 -31.31 36.03 9.25
CA PHE A 29 -31.68 34.62 9.39
C PHE A 29 -31.93 33.96 8.01
N ILE A 30 -31.41 32.75 7.83
CA ILE A 30 -31.61 31.93 6.63
C ILE A 30 -32.39 30.66 6.94
N ARG A 31 -31.95 29.87 7.92
CA ARG A 31 -32.60 28.60 8.31
C ARG A 31 -32.14 28.14 9.69
N SER A 32 -32.89 27.23 10.30
CA SER A 32 -32.51 26.54 11.53
C SER A 32 -32.73 25.02 11.43
N VAL A 33 -31.91 24.24 12.13
CA VAL A 33 -31.99 22.77 12.21
C VAL A 33 -31.80 22.33 13.65
N ASN A 34 -32.62 21.37 14.10
CA ASN A 34 -32.46 20.74 15.41
C ASN A 34 -31.34 19.70 15.36
N ILE A 35 -30.52 19.67 16.40
CA ILE A 35 -29.41 18.72 16.56
C ILE A 35 -29.56 17.99 17.91
N ALA A 36 -28.70 17.00 18.19
CA ALA A 36 -28.81 16.17 19.38
C ALA A 36 -28.92 16.99 20.69
N LYS A 37 -29.59 16.43 21.71
CA LYS A 37 -29.83 17.07 23.03
C LYS A 37 -30.73 18.32 23.01
N SER A 38 -31.66 18.41 22.06
CA SER A 38 -32.60 19.53 21.92
C SER A 38 -31.94 20.89 21.62
N HIS A 39 -30.67 20.89 21.22
CA HIS A 39 -29.97 22.08 20.73
C HIS A 39 -30.43 22.41 19.31
N ARG A 40 -30.22 23.65 18.88
CA ARG A 40 -30.58 24.13 17.54
C ARG A 40 -29.41 24.88 16.91
N LYS A 41 -29.06 24.53 15.67
CA LYS A 41 -28.15 25.34 14.85
C LYS A 41 -28.92 26.28 13.94
N VAL A 42 -28.50 27.55 13.88
CA VAL A 42 -29.14 28.59 13.06
C VAL A 42 -28.12 29.21 12.12
N ARG A 43 -28.44 29.26 10.83
CA ARG A 43 -27.61 29.88 9.79
C ARG A 43 -28.10 31.28 9.48
N TYR A 44 -27.16 32.20 9.39
CA TYR A 44 -27.34 33.60 9.02
C TYR A 44 -26.46 33.98 7.83
N GLN A 45 -26.89 35.02 7.13
CA GLN A 45 -26.20 35.69 6.03
C GLN A 45 -25.77 37.08 6.49
N GLN A 46 -24.49 37.45 6.36
CA GLN A 46 -24.05 38.83 6.62
C GLN A 46 -24.68 39.79 5.60
N GLN A 47 -25.02 40.99 6.06
CA GLN A 47 -25.49 42.09 5.23
C GLN A 47 -24.68 43.35 5.53
N PHE A 48 -24.46 44.17 4.50
CA PHE A 48 -23.83 45.49 4.58
C PHE A 48 -24.77 46.51 3.90
N HIS A 49 -25.23 47.51 4.65
CA HIS A 49 -26.36 48.38 4.28
C HIS A 49 -27.58 47.61 3.74
N GLY A 50 -27.88 46.46 4.34
CA GLY A 50 -28.99 45.58 3.92
C GLY A 50 -28.70 44.74 2.67
N ILE A 51 -27.56 44.93 2.00
CA ILE A 51 -27.13 44.15 0.84
C ILE A 51 -26.43 42.87 1.33
N PRO A 52 -26.82 41.67 0.86
CA PRO A 52 -26.18 40.42 1.29
C PRO A 52 -24.71 40.37 0.86
N VAL A 53 -23.85 39.88 1.75
CA VAL A 53 -22.42 39.69 1.47
C VAL A 53 -22.18 38.27 0.94
N TRP A 54 -21.66 38.18 -0.28
CA TRP A 54 -21.35 36.93 -0.97
C TRP A 54 -20.36 36.06 -0.20
N ASP A 55 -20.55 34.75 -0.30
CA ASP A 55 -19.69 33.71 0.30
C ASP A 55 -19.48 33.81 1.84
N THR A 56 -20.35 34.53 2.53
CA THR A 56 -20.37 34.56 4.00
C THR A 56 -21.32 33.49 4.53
N ASN A 57 -20.94 32.88 5.65
CA ASN A 57 -21.82 31.98 6.38
C ASN A 57 -21.56 32.17 7.88
N ILE A 58 -22.62 32.42 8.63
CA ILE A 58 -22.53 32.60 10.08
C ILE A 58 -23.50 31.59 10.68
N THR A 59 -23.01 30.72 11.56
CA THR A 59 -23.82 29.69 12.20
C THR A 59 -23.73 29.85 13.71
N THR A 60 -24.88 29.93 14.37
CA THR A 60 -24.95 29.86 15.83
C THR A 60 -25.43 28.49 16.29
N GLU A 61 -24.99 28.07 17.46
CA GLU A 61 -25.59 26.98 18.21
C GLU A 61 -26.34 27.55 19.41
N LEU A 62 -27.58 27.11 19.60
CA LEU A 62 -28.46 27.51 20.68
C LEU A 62 -28.80 26.31 21.56
N ASP A 63 -28.88 26.52 22.87
CA ASP A 63 -29.37 25.51 23.82
C ASP A 63 -30.90 25.29 23.68
N ALA A 64 -31.42 24.35 24.48
CA ALA A 64 -32.84 24.00 24.47
C ALA A 64 -33.78 25.15 24.88
N ASN A 65 -33.28 26.17 25.57
CA ASN A 65 -34.01 27.37 26.01
C ASN A 65 -33.82 28.55 25.06
N GLY A 66 -33.03 28.39 23.98
CA GLY A 66 -32.72 29.43 23.01
C GLY A 66 -31.52 30.31 23.39
N GLY A 67 -30.78 29.98 24.44
CA GLY A 67 -29.54 30.65 24.84
C GLY A 67 -28.42 30.39 23.83
N LEU A 68 -27.64 31.43 23.50
CA LEU A 68 -26.53 31.32 22.54
C LEU A 68 -25.35 30.57 23.19
N ILE A 69 -24.89 29.48 22.55
CA ILE A 69 -23.75 28.67 23.01
C ILE A 69 -22.48 29.08 22.26
N THR A 70 -22.53 29.08 20.92
CA THR A 70 -21.38 29.41 20.06
C THR A 70 -21.82 30.13 18.80
N ILE A 71 -20.90 30.88 18.21
CA ILE A 71 -20.99 31.39 16.84
C ILE A 71 -19.74 31.03 16.07
N SER A 72 -19.91 30.52 14.86
CA SER A 72 -18.80 30.11 14.00
C SER A 72 -19.11 30.35 12.52
N GLY A 73 -18.08 30.48 11.70
CA GLY A 73 -18.21 30.63 10.24
C GLY A 73 -17.26 31.67 9.67
N TYR A 74 -17.69 32.35 8.62
CA TYR A 74 -16.90 33.33 7.87
C TYR A 74 -17.70 34.62 7.67
N LEU A 75 -17.08 35.75 8.03
CA LEU A 75 -17.58 37.10 7.78
C LEU A 75 -16.54 37.96 7.07
N LEU A 76 -16.99 38.90 6.23
CA LEU A 76 -16.11 39.84 5.56
C LEU A 76 -16.01 41.10 6.41
N LYS A 77 -14.81 41.43 6.86
CA LYS A 77 -14.55 42.66 7.62
C LYS A 77 -13.95 43.73 6.71
N GLY A 78 -14.11 44.99 7.10
CA GLY A 78 -13.49 46.13 6.42
C GLY A 78 -14.21 46.57 5.14
N ILE A 79 -15.46 46.12 4.91
CA ILE A 79 -16.22 46.45 3.69
C ILE A 79 -16.33 47.96 3.50
N ALA A 80 -16.58 48.72 4.57
CA ALA A 80 -16.72 50.18 4.52
C ALA A 80 -15.46 50.93 4.09
N ALA A 81 -14.26 50.33 4.22
CA ALA A 81 -13.02 50.95 3.76
C ALA A 81 -12.93 50.94 2.23
N ASP A 82 -13.46 49.91 1.59
CA ASP A 82 -13.49 49.77 0.13
C ASP A 82 -14.75 50.40 -0.48
N ILE A 83 -15.90 50.22 0.18
CA ILE A 83 -17.21 50.69 -0.29
C ILE A 83 -18.00 51.30 0.87
N PRO A 84 -17.73 52.55 1.27
CA PRO A 84 -18.42 53.18 2.39
C PRO A 84 -19.91 53.38 2.14
N ASN A 85 -20.33 53.59 0.89
CA ASN A 85 -21.72 53.78 0.49
C ASN A 85 -22.02 52.93 -0.76
N PRO A 86 -22.66 51.77 -0.63
CA PRO A 86 -22.86 50.85 -1.75
C PRO A 86 -24.03 51.31 -2.65
N ILE A 87 -23.72 52.20 -3.59
CA ILE A 87 -24.67 52.70 -4.59
C ILE A 87 -24.31 52.11 -5.96
N THR A 88 -25.26 51.41 -6.57
CA THR A 88 -25.09 50.87 -7.93
C THR A 88 -25.11 51.99 -8.95
N GLN A 89 -24.11 52.08 -9.84
CA GLN A 89 -24.12 53.02 -10.98
C GLN A 89 -24.69 52.36 -12.25
N LEU A 90 -24.55 51.04 -12.34
CA LEU A 90 -25.21 50.22 -13.35
C LEU A 90 -26.64 49.90 -12.90
N SER A 91 -27.62 50.02 -13.78
CA SER A 91 -28.99 49.58 -13.47
C SER A 91 -29.11 48.06 -13.58
N ALA A 92 -30.04 47.46 -12.83
CA ALA A 92 -30.32 46.03 -12.91
C ALA A 92 -30.69 45.58 -14.35
N THR A 93 -31.41 46.42 -15.10
CA THR A 93 -31.74 46.17 -16.52
C THR A 93 -30.49 46.14 -17.39
N LYS A 94 -29.55 47.08 -17.22
CA LYS A 94 -28.30 47.08 -17.98
C LYS A 94 -27.42 45.89 -17.63
N ALA A 95 -27.36 45.49 -16.35
CA ALA A 95 -26.65 44.29 -15.91
C ALA A 95 -27.23 43.02 -16.55
N LEU A 96 -28.57 42.91 -16.62
CA LEU A 96 -29.25 41.82 -17.31
C LEU A 96 -28.95 41.80 -18.81
N GLN A 97 -29.03 42.95 -19.48
CA GLN A 97 -28.71 43.06 -20.91
C GLN A 97 -27.25 42.66 -21.19
N LEU A 98 -26.33 43.04 -20.31
CA LEU A 98 -24.93 42.64 -20.43
C LEU A 98 -24.76 41.13 -20.29
N ALA A 99 -25.41 40.51 -19.29
CA ALA A 99 -25.40 39.06 -19.11
C ALA A 99 -25.99 38.31 -20.31
N ILE A 100 -27.11 38.79 -20.85
CA ILE A 100 -27.79 38.24 -22.04
C ILE A 100 -26.87 38.31 -23.26
N LYS A 101 -26.22 39.47 -23.48
CA LYS A 101 -25.28 39.67 -24.59
C LYS A 101 -24.08 38.72 -24.45
N THR A 102 -23.50 38.62 -23.26
CA THR A 102 -22.37 37.73 -22.99
C THR A 102 -22.74 36.26 -23.13
N ALA A 103 -23.99 35.89 -22.80
CA ALA A 103 -24.51 34.54 -23.00
C ALA A 103 -24.87 34.22 -24.46
N ASN A 104 -24.66 35.16 -25.41
CA ASN A 104 -24.99 35.04 -26.82
C ASN A 104 -26.47 34.62 -27.06
N ILE A 105 -27.41 35.27 -26.35
CA ILE A 105 -28.85 35.06 -26.59
C ILE A 105 -29.30 35.85 -27.83
N PRO A 106 -29.93 35.22 -28.83
CA PRO A 106 -30.50 35.93 -29.98
C PRO A 106 -31.54 36.99 -29.57
N GLU A 107 -31.52 38.17 -30.21
CA GLU A 107 -32.43 39.28 -29.88
C GLU A 107 -33.92 38.90 -29.98
N ASN A 108 -34.27 38.03 -30.92
CA ASN A 108 -35.64 37.53 -31.09
C ASN A 108 -36.10 36.57 -29.97
N LYS A 109 -35.22 36.19 -29.03
CA LYS A 109 -35.49 35.26 -27.92
C LYS A 109 -35.44 35.91 -26.53
N LEU A 110 -35.28 37.23 -26.46
CA LEU A 110 -35.25 37.96 -25.19
C LEU A 110 -36.58 37.90 -24.43
N ALA A 111 -37.70 37.91 -25.16
CA ALA A 111 -39.04 37.84 -24.58
C ALA A 111 -39.37 36.46 -23.96
N THR A 112 -38.60 35.42 -24.28
CA THR A 112 -38.81 34.03 -23.84
C THR A 112 -37.88 33.62 -22.69
N LEU A 113 -37.13 34.56 -22.11
CA LEU A 113 -36.25 34.28 -20.96
C LEU A 113 -37.07 34.10 -19.69
N GLU A 114 -36.86 32.98 -19.00
CA GLU A 114 -37.55 32.62 -17.78
C GLU A 114 -36.69 32.84 -16.53
N ASN A 115 -37.33 32.94 -15.36
CA ASN A 115 -36.65 33.00 -14.05
C ASN A 115 -35.52 34.03 -13.95
N GLN A 116 -35.69 35.18 -14.63
CA GLN A 116 -34.73 36.27 -14.62
C GLN A 116 -34.55 36.80 -13.18
N SER A 117 -33.31 36.82 -12.72
CA SER A 117 -32.94 37.25 -11.37
C SER A 117 -31.72 38.15 -11.44
N VAL A 118 -31.87 39.38 -10.93
CA VAL A 118 -30.78 40.34 -10.78
C VAL A 118 -30.81 40.83 -9.33
N LYS A 119 -29.79 40.48 -8.55
CA LYS A 119 -29.73 40.84 -7.12
C LYS A 119 -28.37 41.44 -6.77
N PRO A 120 -28.31 42.53 -6.00
CA PRO A 120 -27.05 43.09 -5.55
C PRO A 120 -26.43 42.23 -4.45
N PHE A 121 -25.11 42.13 -4.45
CA PHE A 121 -24.28 41.50 -3.42
C PHE A 121 -23.03 42.34 -3.16
N ILE A 122 -22.47 42.22 -1.96
CA ILE A 122 -21.08 42.61 -1.69
C ILE A 122 -20.20 41.40 -1.96
N TYR A 123 -19.21 41.52 -2.82
CA TYR A 123 -18.34 40.43 -3.26
C TYR A 123 -16.88 40.79 -3.00
N GLN A 124 -16.11 39.89 -2.37
CA GLN A 124 -14.67 40.08 -2.24
C GLN A 124 -13.98 39.55 -3.49
N ASP A 125 -13.26 40.41 -4.22
CA ASP A 125 -12.49 39.99 -5.37
C ASP A 125 -11.20 39.24 -5.00
N LYS A 126 -10.49 38.73 -6.01
CA LYS A 126 -9.27 37.93 -5.79
C LYS A 126 -8.12 38.73 -5.16
N SER A 127 -8.13 40.06 -5.26
CA SER A 127 -7.19 40.94 -4.57
C SER A 127 -7.54 41.18 -3.11
N GLY A 128 -8.72 40.72 -2.67
CA GLY A 128 -9.21 40.91 -1.31
C GLY A 128 -10.02 42.18 -1.11
N THR A 129 -10.33 42.93 -2.17
CA THR A 129 -11.11 44.18 -2.12
C THR A 129 -12.61 43.87 -2.22
N ALA A 130 -13.42 44.49 -1.37
CA ALA A 130 -14.87 44.39 -1.47
C ALA A 130 -15.38 45.22 -2.66
N ARG A 131 -16.26 44.61 -3.45
CA ARG A 131 -16.94 45.21 -4.61
C ARG A 131 -18.46 45.07 -4.49
N LEU A 132 -19.20 46.04 -5.01
CA LEU A 132 -20.64 45.96 -5.15
C LEU A 132 -20.93 45.34 -6.52
N VAL A 133 -21.64 44.22 -6.54
CA VAL A 133 -21.88 43.45 -7.76
C VAL A 133 -23.36 43.10 -7.92
N PHE A 134 -23.80 42.86 -9.15
CA PHE A 134 -25.02 42.14 -9.44
C PHE A 134 -24.72 40.67 -9.69
N ARG A 135 -25.44 39.79 -9.00
CA ARG A 135 -25.61 38.41 -9.45
C ARG A 135 -26.77 38.36 -10.42
N VAL A 136 -26.48 38.02 -11.67
CA VAL A 136 -27.47 37.85 -12.73
C VAL A 136 -27.65 36.37 -13.04
N SER A 137 -28.89 35.92 -13.23
CA SER A 137 -29.22 34.59 -13.73
C SER A 137 -30.54 34.61 -14.48
N PHE A 138 -30.68 33.77 -15.50
CA PHE A 138 -31.92 33.56 -16.24
C PHE A 138 -31.88 32.17 -16.87
N VAL A 139 -33.03 31.65 -17.28
CA VAL A 139 -33.14 30.43 -18.08
C VAL A 139 -33.45 30.83 -19.52
N SER A 140 -32.71 30.23 -20.47
CA SER A 140 -32.96 30.36 -21.90
C SER A 140 -33.05 28.97 -22.51
N HIS A 141 -34.02 28.75 -23.41
CA HIS A 141 -34.20 27.48 -24.11
C HIS A 141 -33.55 27.47 -25.50
N ASP A 142 -33.03 28.62 -25.97
CA ASP A 142 -32.54 28.82 -27.32
C ASP A 142 -31.08 29.34 -27.31
N PRO A 143 -30.18 28.85 -28.18
CA PRO A 143 -30.36 27.73 -29.12
C PRO A 143 -30.43 26.35 -28.43
N GLN A 144 -30.01 26.26 -27.17
CA GLN A 144 -30.14 25.09 -26.30
C GLN A 144 -30.48 25.55 -24.88
N PRO A 145 -31.14 24.72 -24.05
CA PRO A 145 -31.39 25.01 -22.65
C PRO A 145 -30.10 25.37 -21.91
N LYS A 146 -30.10 26.55 -21.28
CA LYS A 146 -29.04 27.02 -20.40
C LYS A 146 -29.61 27.89 -19.29
N ARG A 147 -28.92 27.93 -18.17
CA ARG A 147 -29.18 28.75 -17.00
C ARG A 147 -27.88 29.40 -16.54
N PRO A 148 -27.35 30.36 -17.31
CA PRO A 148 -26.11 31.02 -16.95
C PRO A 148 -26.28 31.84 -15.68
N HIS A 149 -25.18 31.98 -14.96
CA HIS A 149 -25.01 32.85 -13.81
C HIS A 149 -23.80 33.76 -14.06
N TYR A 150 -23.93 35.04 -13.73
CA TYR A 150 -22.86 36.03 -13.84
C TYR A 150 -22.74 36.84 -12.55
N ILE A 151 -21.50 37.18 -12.18
CA ILE A 151 -21.17 38.21 -11.20
C ILE A 151 -20.66 39.41 -11.98
N ILE A 152 -21.39 40.52 -11.93
CA ILE A 152 -21.12 41.73 -12.71
C ILE A 152 -20.88 42.89 -11.75
N ASP A 153 -19.77 43.59 -11.89
CA ASP A 153 -19.48 44.81 -11.14
C ASP A 153 -20.61 45.83 -11.35
N ALA A 154 -21.24 46.27 -10.25
CA ALA A 154 -22.41 47.12 -10.28
C ALA A 154 -22.08 48.60 -10.53
N ILE A 155 -20.80 48.95 -10.70
CA ILE A 155 -20.34 50.28 -11.05
C ILE A 155 -20.01 50.33 -12.54
N ASN A 156 -19.06 49.50 -12.99
CA ASN A 156 -18.49 49.61 -14.34
C ASN A 156 -19.00 48.52 -15.32
N GLY A 157 -19.71 47.49 -14.84
CA GLY A 157 -20.20 46.40 -15.67
C GLY A 157 -19.16 45.33 -16.00
N GLU A 158 -17.98 45.31 -15.37
CA GLU A 158 -17.01 44.25 -15.52
C GLU A 158 -17.61 42.89 -15.12
N ILE A 159 -17.48 41.86 -15.96
CA ILE A 159 -17.89 40.50 -15.61
C ILE A 159 -16.76 39.86 -14.81
N ILE A 160 -16.99 39.72 -13.51
CA ILE A 160 -16.02 39.22 -12.54
C ILE A 160 -15.98 37.69 -12.52
N ASP A 161 -17.13 37.04 -12.69
CA ASP A 161 -17.24 35.58 -12.68
C ASP A 161 -18.48 35.09 -13.44
N SER A 162 -18.47 33.82 -13.89
CA SER A 162 -19.60 33.19 -14.56
C SER A 162 -19.62 31.67 -14.45
N TRP A 163 -20.80 31.05 -14.40
CA TRP A 163 -20.97 29.59 -14.44
C TRP A 163 -22.33 29.18 -15.03
N GLU A 164 -22.48 27.89 -15.37
CA GLU A 164 -23.73 27.30 -15.88
C GLU A 164 -24.52 26.62 -14.75
N GLY A 165 -25.84 26.86 -14.70
CA GLY A 165 -26.75 26.44 -13.63
C GLY A 165 -27.72 25.31 -14.01
N LEU A 166 -27.73 24.85 -15.26
CA LEU A 166 -28.31 23.57 -15.68
C LEU A 166 -27.28 22.44 -15.56
N THR A 167 -27.74 21.27 -15.14
CA THR A 167 -26.95 20.04 -15.07
C THR A 167 -27.18 19.19 -16.32
N LEU A 168 -26.11 18.83 -17.03
CA LEU A 168 -25.94 17.87 -18.16
C LEU A 168 -27.22 17.31 -18.82
N ASN A 169 -27.31 17.43 -20.15
CA ASN A 169 -28.36 16.77 -20.93
C ASN A 169 -28.35 15.25 -20.71
N GLN A 170 -29.54 14.70 -20.48
CA GLN A 170 -29.78 13.28 -20.25
C GLN A 170 -30.26 12.61 -21.54
N ALA A 171 -29.72 11.43 -21.85
CA ALA A 171 -30.12 10.62 -22.98
C ALA A 171 -30.53 9.20 -22.55
N SER A 172 -31.34 8.54 -23.37
CA SER A 172 -31.83 7.17 -23.15
C SER A 172 -31.34 6.20 -24.23
N GLY A 173 -31.60 4.92 -24.05
CA GLY A 173 -31.37 3.90 -25.08
C GLY A 173 -31.09 2.51 -24.50
N PRO A 174 -31.04 1.49 -25.37
CA PRO A 174 -30.91 0.11 -24.94
C PRO A 174 -29.52 -0.18 -24.41
N GLY A 175 -29.42 -1.19 -23.57
CA GLY A 175 -28.17 -1.81 -23.14
C GLY A 175 -28.35 -3.30 -22.88
N GLY A 176 -27.26 -3.99 -22.58
CA GLY A 176 -27.24 -5.42 -22.29
C GLY A 176 -27.06 -6.27 -23.54
N ASN A 177 -27.34 -7.57 -23.40
CA ASN A 177 -27.18 -8.56 -24.45
C ASN A 177 -28.18 -9.72 -24.33
N GLU A 178 -28.13 -10.68 -25.25
CA GLU A 178 -29.00 -11.86 -25.25
C GLU A 178 -28.96 -12.68 -23.93
N LYS A 179 -27.85 -12.67 -23.20
CA LYS A 179 -27.71 -13.38 -21.91
C LYS A 179 -28.23 -12.55 -20.75
N THR A 180 -27.91 -11.26 -20.69
CA THR A 180 -28.35 -10.37 -19.60
C THR A 180 -29.80 -9.89 -19.76
N GLY A 181 -30.34 -10.00 -20.97
CA GLY A 181 -31.61 -9.41 -21.35
C GLY A 181 -31.46 -7.96 -21.79
N LEU A 182 -32.46 -7.48 -22.52
CA LEU A 182 -32.57 -6.06 -22.88
C LEU A 182 -32.98 -5.25 -21.65
N TYR A 183 -32.30 -4.14 -21.42
CA TYR A 183 -32.74 -3.07 -20.53
C TYR A 183 -32.58 -1.71 -21.21
N GLU A 184 -33.28 -0.70 -20.71
CA GLU A 184 -33.31 0.65 -21.26
C GLU A 184 -32.80 1.69 -20.25
N TYR A 185 -31.76 2.44 -20.62
CA TYR A 185 -31.29 3.60 -19.86
C TYR A 185 -32.31 4.72 -19.89
N GLY A 186 -32.62 5.29 -18.73
CA GLY A 186 -33.72 6.22 -18.54
C GLY A 186 -35.06 5.55 -18.17
N ILE A 187 -35.13 4.22 -18.16
CA ILE A 187 -36.29 3.44 -17.70
C ILE A 187 -35.87 2.48 -16.58
N ASP A 188 -35.08 1.45 -16.91
CA ASP A 188 -34.64 0.42 -15.97
C ASP A 188 -33.44 0.90 -15.13
N TYR A 189 -32.59 1.71 -15.75
CA TYR A 189 -31.45 2.37 -15.12
C TYR A 189 -31.47 3.88 -15.33
N GLY A 190 -30.56 4.59 -14.68
CA GLY A 190 -30.42 6.04 -14.86
C GLY A 190 -30.12 6.43 -16.31
N PHE A 191 -30.31 7.72 -16.62
CA PHE A 191 -30.00 8.25 -17.95
C PHE A 191 -28.48 8.25 -18.25
N LEU A 192 -28.15 8.21 -19.53
CA LEU A 192 -26.83 8.52 -20.04
C LEU A 192 -26.57 10.02 -19.90
N THR A 193 -25.46 10.43 -19.29
CA THR A 193 -25.10 11.85 -19.16
C THR A 193 -24.25 12.28 -20.36
N VAL A 194 -24.76 13.17 -21.20
CA VAL A 194 -24.11 13.58 -22.45
C VAL A 194 -23.89 15.10 -22.51
N THR A 195 -23.15 15.57 -23.51
CA THR A 195 -23.04 17.00 -23.81
C THR A 195 -24.33 17.55 -24.42
N ASP A 196 -24.40 18.87 -24.57
CA ASP A 196 -25.58 19.54 -25.14
C ASP A 196 -25.89 19.11 -26.58
N ASP A 197 -24.86 18.74 -27.34
CA ASP A 197 -24.94 18.23 -28.71
C ASP A 197 -24.93 16.69 -28.77
N CYS A 198 -25.23 16.02 -27.66
CA CYS A 198 -25.43 14.57 -27.56
C CYS A 198 -24.18 13.75 -27.93
N GLN A 199 -23.00 14.27 -27.58
CA GLN A 199 -21.78 13.49 -27.56
C GLN A 199 -21.72 12.72 -26.23
N MET A 200 -21.31 11.45 -26.29
CA MET A 200 -21.07 10.60 -25.11
C MET A 200 -19.83 11.04 -24.35
N SER A 201 -19.92 12.21 -23.72
CA SER A 201 -18.86 12.87 -22.98
C SER A 201 -19.49 13.59 -21.78
N ASN A 202 -18.93 13.34 -20.60
CA ASN A 202 -19.32 14.02 -19.36
C ASN A 202 -18.05 14.50 -18.62
N LYS A 203 -18.13 14.81 -17.32
CA LYS A 203 -16.94 15.26 -16.55
C LYS A 203 -15.83 14.21 -16.48
N HIS A 204 -16.20 12.93 -16.43
CA HIS A 204 -15.29 11.83 -16.09
C HIS A 204 -15.05 10.85 -17.24
N VAL A 205 -16.00 10.72 -18.17
CA VAL A 205 -15.97 9.69 -19.22
C VAL A 205 -16.16 10.28 -20.61
N GLU A 206 -15.44 9.75 -21.59
CA GLU A 206 -15.68 9.89 -23.03
C GLU A 206 -15.82 8.51 -23.64
N THR A 207 -16.87 8.26 -24.41
CA THR A 207 -17.05 7.01 -25.15
C THR A 207 -16.75 7.24 -26.61
N ILE A 208 -15.79 6.48 -27.13
CA ILE A 208 -15.24 6.58 -28.48
C ILE A 208 -15.69 5.36 -29.27
N ASN A 209 -16.35 5.60 -30.39
CA ASN A 209 -16.69 4.54 -31.34
C ASN A 209 -15.50 4.33 -32.29
N LEU A 210 -14.85 3.16 -32.20
CA LEU A 210 -13.75 2.82 -33.10
C LEU A 210 -14.21 2.29 -34.45
N ASN A 211 -15.47 1.87 -34.56
CA ASN A 211 -16.06 1.30 -35.77
C ASN A 211 -15.15 0.25 -36.43
N HIS A 212 -14.69 -0.71 -35.62
CA HIS A 212 -13.78 -1.81 -35.96
C HIS A 212 -12.35 -1.40 -36.34
N LYS A 213 -11.95 -0.14 -36.13
CA LYS A 213 -10.55 0.30 -36.25
C LYS A 213 -9.74 -0.13 -35.02
N ARG A 214 -8.41 -0.15 -35.15
CA ARG A 214 -7.47 -0.43 -34.05
C ARG A 214 -6.92 0.85 -33.39
N SER A 215 -7.07 2.01 -34.02
CA SER A 215 -6.61 3.31 -33.55
C SER A 215 -7.55 4.43 -34.05
N GLY A 216 -7.44 5.61 -33.44
CA GLY A 216 -8.32 6.75 -33.73
C GLY A 216 -9.71 6.58 -33.11
N GLY A 217 -10.74 6.88 -33.89
CA GLY A 217 -12.13 6.96 -33.43
C GLY A 217 -12.53 8.38 -33.06
N GLU A 218 -13.83 8.60 -32.91
CA GLU A 218 -14.41 9.88 -32.50
C GLU A 218 -15.31 9.64 -31.29
N ILE A 219 -15.50 10.68 -30.46
CA ILE A 219 -16.50 10.63 -29.39
C ILE A 219 -17.85 10.35 -30.05
N HIS A 220 -18.54 9.32 -29.60
CA HIS A 220 -19.79 8.91 -30.21
C HIS A 220 -20.82 10.03 -30.06
N GLN A 221 -21.34 10.51 -31.19
CA GLN A 221 -22.36 11.54 -31.26
C GLN A 221 -23.60 10.96 -31.93
N PHE A 222 -24.76 11.23 -31.36
CA PHE A 222 -26.04 10.74 -31.86
C PHE A 222 -27.10 11.84 -31.82
N LYS A 223 -28.28 11.56 -32.37
CA LYS A 223 -29.40 12.49 -32.29
C LYS A 223 -30.15 12.28 -30.97
N CYS A 224 -30.15 13.28 -30.09
CA CYS A 224 -30.96 13.23 -28.87
C CYS A 224 -32.46 13.01 -29.15
N PRO A 225 -33.20 12.45 -28.17
CA PRO A 225 -32.76 12.11 -26.82
C PRO A 225 -32.25 10.67 -26.66
N SER A 226 -32.19 9.86 -27.71
CA SER A 226 -31.91 8.43 -27.57
C SER A 226 -30.85 7.92 -28.54
N ASN A 227 -29.92 7.10 -28.03
CA ASN A 227 -28.96 6.37 -28.85
C ASN A 227 -29.34 4.90 -28.93
N THR A 228 -29.48 4.38 -30.15
CA THR A 228 -29.71 2.94 -30.43
C THR A 228 -28.54 2.30 -31.19
N GLU A 229 -27.46 3.05 -31.41
CA GLU A 229 -26.30 2.55 -32.16
C GLU A 229 -25.33 1.79 -31.23
N LYS A 230 -24.92 0.56 -31.56
CA LYS A 230 -25.54 -0.36 -32.51
C LYS A 230 -25.66 -1.76 -31.90
N PRO A 231 -26.69 -2.54 -32.25
CA PRO A 231 -26.70 -3.95 -31.95
C PRO A 231 -25.55 -4.68 -32.65
N ILE A 232 -24.80 -5.52 -31.94
CA ILE A 232 -23.71 -6.31 -32.51
C ILE A 232 -23.41 -7.53 -31.65
N ASN A 233 -23.20 -8.67 -32.33
CA ASN A 233 -22.81 -9.94 -31.71
C ASN A 233 -23.69 -10.34 -30.49
N GLY A 234 -24.99 -9.99 -30.53
CA GLY A 234 -25.97 -10.28 -29.47
C GLY A 234 -26.10 -9.21 -28.38
N ALA A 235 -25.28 -8.16 -28.36
CA ALA A 235 -25.51 -6.98 -27.51
C ALA A 235 -26.39 -5.94 -28.20
N TYR A 236 -27.11 -5.14 -27.42
CA TYR A 236 -28.05 -4.13 -27.94
C TYR A 236 -27.39 -2.76 -28.19
N SER A 237 -26.54 -2.26 -27.28
CA SER A 237 -25.66 -1.10 -27.54
C SER A 237 -24.45 -1.07 -26.58
N PRO A 238 -23.30 -1.63 -27.00
CA PRO A 238 -22.07 -1.57 -26.21
C PRO A 238 -21.58 -0.13 -25.92
N LEU A 239 -21.96 0.84 -26.76
CA LEU A 239 -21.63 2.26 -26.55
C LEU A 239 -22.37 2.85 -25.35
N ASN A 240 -23.68 2.56 -25.22
CA ASN A 240 -24.48 2.98 -24.08
C ASN A 240 -23.95 2.35 -22.79
N ASP A 241 -23.73 1.03 -22.81
CA ASP A 241 -23.20 0.27 -21.67
C ASP A 241 -21.85 0.84 -21.20
N ALA A 242 -20.91 1.06 -22.12
CA ALA A 242 -19.59 1.60 -21.79
C ALA A 242 -19.67 2.99 -21.17
N HIS A 243 -20.53 3.86 -21.71
CA HIS A 243 -20.69 5.22 -21.21
C HIS A 243 -21.29 5.26 -19.80
N TYR A 244 -22.34 4.46 -19.59
CA TYR A 244 -23.02 4.38 -18.31
C TYR A 244 -22.13 3.73 -17.25
N PHE A 245 -21.57 2.56 -17.53
CA PHE A 245 -20.74 1.81 -16.58
C PHE A 245 -19.48 2.57 -16.19
N GLY A 246 -18.82 3.25 -17.14
CA GLY A 246 -17.70 4.13 -16.81
C GLY A 246 -18.12 5.21 -15.78
N SER A 247 -19.31 5.79 -15.93
CA SER A 247 -19.83 6.80 -15.02
C SER A 247 -20.18 6.21 -13.64
N VAL A 248 -20.71 4.98 -13.60
CA VAL A 248 -20.99 4.23 -12.37
C VAL A 248 -19.70 3.98 -11.58
N VAL A 249 -18.61 3.58 -12.25
CA VAL A 249 -17.31 3.32 -11.59
C VAL A 249 -16.78 4.59 -10.93
N PHE A 250 -16.79 5.73 -11.64
CA PHE A 250 -16.41 7.01 -11.01
C PHE A 250 -17.34 7.39 -9.85
N ALA A 251 -18.64 7.16 -9.98
CA ALA A 251 -19.59 7.46 -8.91
C ALA A 251 -19.33 6.60 -7.67
N MET A 252 -19.04 5.31 -7.83
CA MET A 252 -18.69 4.38 -6.75
C MET A 252 -17.46 4.87 -5.98
N TYR A 253 -16.33 5.07 -6.67
CA TYR A 253 -15.09 5.52 -6.03
C TYR A 253 -15.24 6.87 -5.33
N ASN A 254 -15.93 7.83 -5.96
CA ASN A 254 -16.15 9.15 -5.35
C ASN A 254 -17.06 9.05 -4.11
N LYS A 255 -18.15 8.29 -4.19
CA LYS A 255 -19.14 8.19 -3.11
C LYS A 255 -18.64 7.38 -1.92
N TRP A 256 -17.99 6.25 -2.17
CA TRP A 256 -17.53 5.36 -1.11
C TRP A 256 -16.20 5.80 -0.50
N PHE A 257 -15.28 6.34 -1.30
CA PHE A 257 -13.89 6.58 -0.87
C PHE A 257 -13.45 8.03 -0.96
N ASN A 258 -14.33 8.94 -1.41
CA ASN A 258 -13.99 10.34 -1.67
C ASN A 258 -12.73 10.48 -2.56
N SER A 259 -12.61 9.59 -3.54
CA SER A 259 -11.45 9.46 -4.41
C SER A 259 -11.90 9.25 -5.86
N SER A 260 -11.10 9.70 -6.81
CA SER A 260 -11.32 9.44 -8.23
C SER A 260 -10.50 8.21 -8.64
N PRO A 261 -11.05 7.25 -9.42
CA PRO A 261 -10.31 6.08 -9.84
C PRO A 261 -9.10 6.46 -10.73
N LEU A 262 -9.22 7.57 -11.46
CA LEU A 262 -8.17 8.13 -12.31
C LEU A 262 -8.05 9.63 -12.10
N SER A 263 -6.84 10.16 -12.18
CA SER A 263 -6.52 11.60 -12.16
C SER A 263 -6.90 12.35 -13.45
N PHE A 264 -7.35 11.62 -14.47
CA PHE A 264 -7.74 12.16 -15.78
C PHE A 264 -9.07 11.55 -16.25
N LYS A 265 -9.61 12.13 -17.31
CA LYS A 265 -10.85 11.70 -17.95
C LYS A 265 -10.68 10.34 -18.63
N LEU A 266 -11.55 9.39 -18.32
CA LEU A 266 -11.52 8.04 -18.86
C LEU A 266 -12.04 8.01 -20.30
N LYS A 267 -11.25 7.42 -21.20
CA LYS A 267 -11.67 7.16 -22.57
C LYS A 267 -12.06 5.70 -22.73
N MET A 268 -13.32 5.45 -23.07
CA MET A 268 -13.90 4.14 -23.31
C MET A 268 -13.98 3.90 -24.82
N ARG A 269 -13.07 3.10 -25.38
CA ARG A 269 -13.01 2.81 -26.81
C ARG A 269 -13.74 1.50 -27.09
N VAL A 270 -14.86 1.60 -27.81
CA VAL A 270 -15.76 0.48 -28.08
C VAL A 270 -15.69 0.11 -29.55
N HIS A 271 -16.10 -1.12 -29.90
CA HIS A 271 -16.03 -1.66 -31.25
C HIS A 271 -14.60 -1.78 -31.78
N TYR A 272 -13.67 -2.27 -30.96
CA TYR A 272 -12.27 -2.44 -31.32
C TYR A 272 -12.06 -3.64 -32.25
N SER A 273 -11.41 -3.40 -33.39
CA SER A 273 -11.12 -4.43 -34.41
C SER A 273 -12.37 -5.22 -34.83
N ASN A 274 -12.21 -6.39 -35.46
CA ASN A 274 -13.33 -7.20 -35.92
C ASN A 274 -13.29 -8.56 -35.21
N GLY A 275 -14.31 -8.85 -34.40
CA GLY A 275 -14.41 -10.09 -33.64
C GLY A 275 -13.31 -10.28 -32.59
N TYR A 276 -12.84 -9.20 -31.97
CA TYR A 276 -11.77 -9.24 -30.96
C TYR A 276 -12.33 -9.70 -29.61
N GLU A 277 -11.81 -10.81 -29.10
CA GLU A 277 -12.28 -11.47 -27.87
C GLU A 277 -11.44 -11.06 -26.66
N ASN A 278 -11.21 -9.75 -26.49
CA ASN A 278 -10.48 -9.24 -25.33
C ASN A 278 -10.82 -7.76 -25.03
N ALA A 279 -10.55 -7.35 -23.80
CA ALA A 279 -10.54 -5.98 -23.31
C ALA A 279 -9.16 -5.66 -22.71
N PHE A 280 -8.77 -4.38 -22.64
CA PHE A 280 -7.51 -4.01 -21.99
C PHE A 280 -7.39 -2.52 -21.61
N TRP A 281 -6.60 -2.28 -20.58
CA TRP A 281 -5.94 -1.02 -20.22
C TRP A 281 -4.60 -0.81 -20.94
N ASP A 282 -4.38 0.40 -21.48
CA ASP A 282 -3.12 0.78 -22.13
C ASP A 282 -2.31 1.85 -21.37
N GLY A 283 -2.69 2.17 -20.13
CA GLY A 283 -2.10 3.27 -19.34
C GLY A 283 -2.81 4.62 -19.48
N LYS A 284 -3.73 4.75 -20.45
CA LYS A 284 -4.46 6.01 -20.69
C LYS A 284 -5.94 5.84 -20.99
N GLN A 285 -6.35 4.70 -21.52
CA GLN A 285 -7.70 4.49 -22.06
C GLN A 285 -8.06 3.00 -22.05
N MET A 286 -9.37 2.74 -22.10
CA MET A 286 -9.95 1.40 -22.15
C MET A 286 -10.36 1.06 -23.55
N THR A 287 -10.19 -0.21 -23.90
CA THR A 287 -10.50 -0.70 -25.24
C THR A 287 -11.23 -2.04 -25.15
N PHE A 288 -12.40 -2.12 -25.78
CA PHE A 288 -13.29 -3.27 -25.73
C PHE A 288 -13.55 -3.80 -27.14
N GLY A 289 -13.26 -5.09 -27.34
CA GLY A 289 -13.64 -5.81 -28.54
C GLY A 289 -15.12 -6.21 -28.54
N ASP A 290 -15.64 -6.48 -29.73
CA ASP A 290 -17.04 -6.90 -29.92
C ASP A 290 -17.28 -8.39 -29.62
N GLY A 291 -16.24 -9.15 -29.25
CA GLY A 291 -16.35 -10.60 -29.06
C GLY A 291 -16.67 -11.34 -30.36
N ARG A 292 -16.74 -12.69 -30.29
CA ARG A 292 -17.17 -13.51 -31.43
C ARG A 292 -17.92 -14.77 -30.99
N ASN A 293 -17.18 -15.82 -30.66
CA ASN A 293 -17.74 -17.15 -30.38
C ASN A 293 -17.83 -17.41 -28.88
N LEU A 294 -16.84 -16.94 -28.12
CA LEU A 294 -16.73 -17.15 -26.68
C LEU A 294 -17.43 -16.03 -25.90
N PHE A 295 -17.30 -14.80 -26.38
CA PHE A 295 -17.83 -13.63 -25.72
C PHE A 295 -18.82 -12.85 -26.60
N TYR A 296 -19.78 -12.22 -25.94
CA TYR A 296 -20.46 -11.00 -26.40
C TYR A 296 -19.44 -9.84 -26.46
N PRO A 297 -19.80 -8.63 -26.92
CA PRO A 297 -18.97 -7.45 -26.70
C PRO A 297 -18.57 -7.34 -25.24
N LEU A 298 -17.28 -7.10 -24.97
CA LEU A 298 -16.70 -7.23 -23.63
C LEU A 298 -16.97 -6.02 -22.74
N VAL A 299 -18.19 -5.48 -22.82
CA VAL A 299 -18.64 -4.30 -22.09
C VAL A 299 -19.69 -4.74 -21.06
N SER A 300 -19.22 -5.25 -19.92
CA SER A 300 -20.04 -5.46 -18.72
C SER A 300 -19.52 -4.57 -17.58
N LEU A 301 -20.36 -4.33 -16.57
CA LEU A 301 -20.01 -3.44 -15.47
C LEU A 301 -18.76 -3.90 -14.73
N ASP A 302 -18.65 -5.20 -14.48
CA ASP A 302 -17.52 -5.81 -13.78
C ASP A 302 -16.21 -5.69 -14.58
N VAL A 303 -16.24 -5.96 -15.90
CA VAL A 303 -15.09 -5.82 -16.81
C VAL A 303 -14.70 -4.35 -16.96
N VAL A 304 -15.66 -3.44 -17.10
CA VAL A 304 -15.37 -1.99 -17.13
C VAL A 304 -14.72 -1.53 -15.83
N SER A 305 -15.24 -1.96 -14.67
CA SER A 305 -14.66 -1.60 -13.37
C SER A 305 -13.29 -2.23 -13.16
N HIS A 306 -13.11 -3.50 -13.56
CA HIS A 306 -11.83 -4.21 -13.51
C HIS A 306 -10.74 -3.44 -14.26
N GLU A 307 -11.03 -3.10 -15.51
CA GLU A 307 -10.08 -2.44 -16.38
C GLU A 307 -9.72 -1.02 -15.89
N VAL A 308 -10.71 -0.25 -15.38
CA VAL A 308 -10.46 1.06 -14.77
C VAL A 308 -9.63 0.95 -13.48
N SER A 309 -9.81 -0.14 -12.73
CA SER A 309 -9.14 -0.37 -11.45
C SER A 309 -7.68 -0.78 -11.58
N HIS A 310 -7.25 -1.24 -12.76
CA HIS A 310 -5.82 -1.28 -13.09
C HIS A 310 -5.20 0.11 -13.08
N GLY A 311 -5.86 1.10 -13.66
CA GLY A 311 -5.40 2.48 -13.64
C GLY A 311 -5.41 3.09 -12.23
N PHE A 312 -6.38 2.73 -11.39
CA PHE A 312 -6.35 3.08 -9.96
C PHE A 312 -5.13 2.49 -9.26
N THR A 313 -4.86 1.20 -9.48
CA THR A 313 -3.68 0.51 -8.91
C THR A 313 -2.38 1.14 -9.40
N GLU A 314 -2.28 1.49 -10.68
CA GLU A 314 -1.12 2.15 -11.29
C GLU A 314 -0.81 3.50 -10.62
N GLN A 315 -1.84 4.26 -10.25
CA GLN A 315 -1.73 5.58 -9.60
C GLN A 315 -1.47 5.52 -8.08
N HIS A 316 -1.57 4.34 -7.47
CA HIS A 316 -1.37 4.13 -6.03
C HIS A 316 -0.20 3.16 -5.76
N SER A 317 -0.48 1.92 -5.36
CA SER A 317 0.56 0.93 -5.03
C SER A 317 1.50 0.59 -6.19
N ASN A 318 1.03 0.78 -7.42
CA ASN A 318 1.74 0.49 -8.66
C ASN A 318 2.32 -0.94 -8.66
N LEU A 319 1.47 -1.90 -8.23
CA LEU A 319 1.76 -3.33 -8.22
C LEU A 319 2.23 -3.77 -9.61
N ILE A 320 3.44 -4.31 -9.67
CA ILE A 320 4.00 -4.83 -10.92
C ILE A 320 3.18 -6.03 -11.39
N TYR A 321 2.84 -6.02 -12.68
CA TYR A 321 2.00 -7.01 -13.33
C TYR A 321 2.75 -8.33 -13.62
N ARG A 322 3.33 -8.94 -12.58
CA ARG A 322 4.08 -10.21 -12.63
C ARG A 322 4.11 -10.88 -11.26
N TYR A 323 4.28 -12.19 -11.25
CA TYR A 323 4.38 -12.99 -10.01
C TYR A 323 3.20 -12.71 -9.05
N GLN A 324 3.44 -12.71 -7.73
CA GLN A 324 2.38 -12.54 -6.74
C GLN A 324 1.74 -11.14 -6.77
N SER A 325 2.54 -10.08 -6.91
CA SER A 325 2.02 -8.71 -7.03
C SER A 325 1.10 -8.55 -8.24
N GLY A 326 1.38 -9.26 -9.34
CA GLY A 326 0.51 -9.29 -10.51
C GLY A 326 -0.82 -9.99 -10.23
N GLY A 327 -0.80 -11.11 -9.50
CA GLY A 327 -2.02 -11.77 -9.02
C GLY A 327 -2.87 -10.89 -8.09
N ILE A 328 -2.22 -10.12 -7.21
CA ILE A 328 -2.92 -9.14 -6.36
C ILE A 328 -3.51 -7.99 -7.21
N ASN A 329 -2.78 -7.53 -8.23
CA ASN A 329 -3.26 -6.49 -9.15
C ASN A 329 -4.53 -6.94 -9.88
N GLU A 330 -4.49 -8.12 -10.52
CA GLU A 330 -5.66 -8.75 -11.14
C GLU A 330 -6.82 -8.95 -10.17
N SER A 331 -6.53 -9.44 -8.98
CA SER A 331 -7.56 -9.66 -7.97
C SER A 331 -8.20 -8.37 -7.49
N PHE A 332 -7.43 -7.30 -7.30
CA PHE A 332 -7.99 -6.01 -6.92
C PHE A 332 -8.95 -5.49 -7.99
N SER A 333 -8.62 -5.67 -9.27
CA SER A 333 -9.48 -5.32 -10.40
C SER A 333 -10.76 -6.18 -10.44
N ASP A 334 -10.64 -7.50 -10.25
CA ASP A 334 -11.82 -8.40 -10.12
C ASP A 334 -12.73 -7.97 -8.97
N ILE A 335 -12.15 -7.66 -7.81
CA ILE A 335 -12.85 -7.21 -6.60
C ILE A 335 -13.60 -5.90 -6.88
N ALA A 336 -12.99 -4.97 -7.61
CA ALA A 336 -13.63 -3.73 -8.00
C ALA A 336 -14.81 -3.97 -8.97
N GLY A 337 -14.76 -5.03 -9.77
CA GLY A 337 -15.88 -5.51 -10.57
C GLY A 337 -17.10 -5.84 -9.72
N GLU A 338 -16.93 -6.78 -8.79
CA GLU A 338 -17.97 -7.18 -7.82
C GLU A 338 -18.49 -6.00 -6.99
N ALA A 339 -17.60 -5.10 -6.60
CA ALA A 339 -17.94 -3.90 -5.87
C ALA A 339 -18.83 -2.94 -6.69
N ALA A 340 -18.56 -2.79 -7.98
CA ALA A 340 -19.35 -1.96 -8.88
C ALA A 340 -20.75 -2.54 -9.10
N GLU A 341 -20.85 -3.87 -9.23
CA GLU A 341 -22.13 -4.56 -9.26
C GLU A 341 -22.93 -4.32 -7.99
N PHE A 342 -22.31 -4.53 -6.82
CA PHE A 342 -22.94 -4.28 -5.53
C PHE A 342 -23.38 -2.83 -5.37
N TYR A 343 -22.58 -1.88 -5.86
CA TYR A 343 -22.92 -0.46 -5.84
C TYR A 343 -24.17 -0.14 -6.68
N MET A 344 -24.29 -0.73 -7.86
CA MET A 344 -25.36 -0.43 -8.81
C MET A 344 -26.64 -1.24 -8.52
N LYS A 345 -26.51 -2.54 -8.25
CA LYS A 345 -27.61 -3.50 -8.15
C LYS A 345 -27.98 -3.83 -6.69
N GLY A 346 -27.17 -3.41 -5.71
CA GLY A 346 -27.33 -3.78 -4.30
C GLY A 346 -26.92 -5.23 -3.96
N SER A 347 -26.43 -5.96 -4.96
CA SER A 347 -25.91 -7.33 -4.88
C SER A 347 -24.89 -7.58 -5.99
N ASN A 348 -24.08 -8.63 -5.85
CA ASN A 348 -23.10 -9.09 -6.84
C ASN A 348 -23.10 -10.63 -6.84
N ASP A 349 -22.62 -11.24 -7.91
CA ASP A 349 -22.80 -12.68 -8.16
C ASP A 349 -21.57 -13.56 -7.88
N TRP A 350 -20.42 -12.95 -7.58
CA TRP A 350 -19.13 -13.61 -7.33
C TRP A 350 -18.52 -14.25 -8.59
N MET A 351 -18.86 -13.74 -9.78
CA MET A 351 -18.47 -14.29 -11.06
C MET A 351 -18.00 -13.22 -12.04
N VAL A 352 -16.70 -13.26 -12.37
CA VAL A 352 -16.12 -12.29 -13.32
C VAL A 352 -16.47 -12.66 -14.75
N GLY A 353 -17.01 -11.71 -15.50
CA GLY A 353 -17.34 -11.80 -16.91
C GLY A 353 -18.57 -12.66 -17.19
N ALA A 354 -19.42 -12.94 -16.18
CA ALA A 354 -20.63 -13.74 -16.37
C ALA A 354 -21.54 -13.13 -17.46
N ASP A 355 -21.73 -11.82 -17.43
CA ASP A 355 -22.60 -11.07 -18.34
C ASP A 355 -22.15 -11.11 -19.80
N ILE A 356 -20.85 -11.31 -20.08
CA ILE A 356 -20.29 -11.32 -21.44
C ILE A 356 -19.94 -12.72 -21.94
N PHE A 357 -19.93 -13.74 -21.08
CA PHE A 357 -19.56 -15.11 -21.45
C PHE A 357 -20.75 -15.83 -22.09
N LYS A 358 -20.62 -16.26 -23.35
CA LYS A 358 -21.75 -16.87 -24.09
C LYS A 358 -22.19 -18.22 -23.53
N GLN A 359 -21.29 -18.93 -22.87
CA GLN A 359 -21.60 -20.21 -22.24
C GLN A 359 -22.17 -20.02 -20.83
N SER A 360 -22.69 -21.11 -20.25
CA SER A 360 -23.07 -21.15 -18.84
C SER A 360 -21.85 -20.88 -17.95
N GLY A 361 -22.03 -20.11 -16.89
CA GLY A 361 -20.95 -19.71 -15.99
C GLY A 361 -20.28 -18.40 -16.42
N ALA A 362 -19.00 -18.28 -16.07
CA ALA A 362 -18.22 -17.05 -16.13
C ALA A 362 -16.73 -17.33 -16.41
N LEU A 363 -15.94 -16.27 -16.57
CA LEU A 363 -14.50 -16.34 -16.84
C LEU A 363 -13.70 -16.76 -15.60
N ARG A 364 -14.07 -16.24 -14.42
CA ARG A 364 -13.46 -16.57 -13.12
C ARG A 364 -14.54 -16.61 -12.04
N TYR A 365 -14.24 -17.31 -10.94
CA TYR A 365 -15.17 -17.54 -9.83
C TYR A 365 -14.49 -17.18 -8.51
N PHE A 366 -15.15 -16.38 -7.68
CA PHE A 366 -14.61 -15.95 -6.39
C PHE A 366 -14.75 -17.02 -5.30
N ASP A 367 -15.88 -17.71 -5.27
CA ASP A 367 -16.20 -18.72 -4.26
C ASP A 367 -15.27 -19.94 -4.35
N ASP A 368 -15.04 -20.40 -5.57
CA ASP A 368 -14.08 -21.44 -5.92
C ASP A 368 -13.38 -21.13 -7.25
N PRO A 369 -12.19 -20.50 -7.19
CA PRO A 369 -11.42 -20.17 -8.38
C PRO A 369 -11.10 -21.37 -9.28
N THR A 370 -11.05 -22.59 -8.72
CA THR A 370 -10.66 -23.77 -9.49
C THR A 370 -11.70 -24.20 -10.53
N LYS A 371 -12.93 -23.66 -10.47
CA LYS A 371 -14.01 -23.92 -11.43
C LYS A 371 -13.70 -23.53 -12.87
N ASP A 372 -12.76 -22.60 -13.08
CA ASP A 372 -12.29 -22.24 -14.43
C ASP A 372 -11.23 -23.21 -14.99
N ASN A 373 -10.85 -24.23 -14.21
CA ASN A 373 -9.85 -25.26 -14.49
C ASN A 373 -8.39 -24.75 -14.61
N ARG A 374 -8.09 -23.51 -14.23
CA ARG A 374 -6.74 -22.91 -14.36
C ARG A 374 -6.31 -22.12 -13.13
N SER A 375 -7.22 -21.39 -12.53
CA SER A 375 -6.98 -20.55 -11.35
C SER A 375 -6.79 -21.38 -10.10
N ILE A 376 -6.06 -20.79 -9.14
CA ILE A 376 -5.78 -21.40 -7.84
C ILE A 376 -6.46 -20.62 -6.73
N GLY A 377 -6.98 -21.33 -5.72
CA GLY A 377 -7.63 -20.71 -4.55
C GLY A 377 -6.78 -20.70 -3.28
N HIS A 378 -5.52 -21.18 -3.33
CA HIS A 378 -4.65 -21.27 -2.17
C HIS A 378 -3.17 -21.14 -2.56
N THR A 379 -2.38 -20.49 -1.70
CA THR A 379 -0.93 -20.28 -1.90
C THR A 379 -0.09 -21.55 -2.07
N LYS A 380 -0.57 -22.72 -1.61
CA LYS A 380 0.15 -24.00 -1.73
C LYS A 380 0.28 -24.44 -3.19
N ASP A 381 -0.65 -24.01 -4.03
CA ASP A 381 -0.73 -24.35 -5.45
C ASP A 381 -0.02 -23.29 -6.32
N TYR A 382 0.52 -22.23 -5.71
CA TYR A 382 1.25 -21.19 -6.41
C TYR A 382 2.61 -21.67 -6.90
N ARG A 383 2.91 -21.39 -8.16
CA ARG A 383 4.22 -21.61 -8.79
C ARG A 383 4.71 -20.32 -9.42
N LYS A 384 6.02 -20.05 -9.31
CA LYS A 384 6.62 -18.88 -9.96
C LYS A 384 6.41 -18.96 -11.47
N GLY A 385 5.88 -17.88 -12.06
CA GLY A 385 5.56 -17.82 -13.49
C GLY A 385 4.15 -18.31 -13.84
N LEU A 386 3.32 -18.66 -12.85
CA LEU A 386 1.87 -18.77 -13.06
C LEU A 386 1.33 -17.42 -13.58
N ASP A 387 0.41 -17.51 -14.55
CA ASP A 387 -0.27 -16.34 -15.10
C ASP A 387 -1.04 -15.59 -14.00
N VAL A 388 -1.03 -14.27 -14.09
CA VAL A 388 -1.59 -13.39 -13.06
C VAL A 388 -3.10 -13.60 -12.91
N HIS A 389 -3.82 -13.83 -14.01
CA HIS A 389 -5.27 -14.09 -14.02
C HIS A 389 -5.64 -15.39 -13.31
N TYR A 390 -4.69 -16.31 -13.16
CA TYR A 390 -4.88 -17.59 -12.46
C TYR A 390 -4.45 -17.51 -10.99
N SER A 391 -3.41 -16.73 -10.72
CA SER A 391 -2.92 -16.49 -9.35
C SER A 391 -3.80 -15.53 -8.55
N SER A 392 -4.63 -14.71 -9.22
CA SER A 392 -5.58 -13.78 -8.60
C SER A 392 -6.64 -14.50 -7.76
N GLY A 393 -6.95 -15.75 -8.08
CA GLY A 393 -7.91 -16.58 -7.36
C GLY A 393 -7.65 -16.66 -5.84
N ILE A 394 -6.40 -16.54 -5.39
CA ILE A 394 -6.06 -16.53 -3.95
C ILE A 394 -6.70 -15.32 -3.25
N PHE A 395 -6.55 -14.11 -3.81
CA PHE A 395 -7.10 -12.90 -3.21
C PHE A 395 -8.59 -12.72 -3.53
N ASN A 396 -9.08 -13.22 -4.68
CA ASN A 396 -10.51 -13.28 -4.98
C ASN A 396 -11.23 -14.12 -3.91
N LYS A 397 -10.72 -15.31 -3.62
CA LYS A 397 -11.29 -16.18 -2.59
C LYS A 397 -11.18 -15.58 -1.18
N ALA A 398 -10.07 -14.90 -0.85
CA ALA A 398 -9.94 -14.20 0.42
C ALA A 398 -11.00 -13.08 0.56
N PHE A 399 -11.22 -12.31 -0.51
CA PHE A 399 -12.23 -11.26 -0.55
C PHE A 399 -13.65 -11.83 -0.38
N TYR A 400 -13.98 -12.90 -1.12
CA TYR A 400 -15.26 -13.61 -0.98
C TYR A 400 -15.53 -14.05 0.47
N LEU A 401 -14.54 -14.70 1.08
CA LEU A 401 -14.64 -15.18 2.46
C LEU A 401 -14.83 -14.03 3.46
N LEU A 402 -14.15 -12.89 3.24
CA LEU A 402 -14.31 -11.71 4.07
C LEU A 402 -15.69 -11.08 3.88
N ALA A 403 -16.09 -10.79 2.65
CA ALA A 403 -17.33 -10.09 2.32
C ALA A 403 -18.58 -10.88 2.72
N THR A 404 -18.50 -12.22 2.80
CA THR A 404 -19.58 -13.11 3.24
C THR A 404 -19.53 -13.45 4.74
N THR A 405 -18.56 -12.92 5.49
CA THR A 405 -18.51 -13.07 6.95
C THR A 405 -19.59 -12.21 7.62
N PRO A 406 -20.29 -12.69 8.66
CA PRO A 406 -21.29 -11.89 9.38
C PRO A 406 -20.74 -10.54 9.84
N GLY A 407 -21.47 -9.46 9.54
CA GLY A 407 -21.03 -8.08 9.83
C GLY A 407 -20.14 -7.44 8.74
N TRP A 408 -19.90 -8.17 7.65
CA TRP A 408 -19.30 -7.67 6.42
C TRP A 408 -20.29 -7.70 5.26
N ASN A 409 -19.94 -6.97 4.20
CA ASN A 409 -20.56 -7.00 2.89
C ASN A 409 -19.50 -6.61 1.85
N THR A 410 -19.85 -6.67 0.57
CA THR A 410 -18.94 -6.35 -0.55
C THR A 410 -18.34 -4.96 -0.44
N HIS A 411 -19.13 -3.94 -0.09
CA HIS A 411 -18.64 -2.58 0.10
C HIS A 411 -17.58 -2.48 1.22
N LYS A 412 -17.90 -2.98 2.42
CA LYS A 412 -17.01 -2.90 3.58
C LYS A 412 -15.72 -3.69 3.37
N ALA A 413 -15.82 -4.86 2.74
CA ALA A 413 -14.64 -5.64 2.36
C ALA A 413 -13.82 -4.89 1.30
N PHE A 414 -14.45 -4.24 0.32
CA PHE A 414 -13.71 -3.52 -0.71
C PHE A 414 -12.97 -2.30 -0.14
N GLU A 415 -13.55 -1.60 0.82
CA GLU A 415 -12.95 -0.45 1.49
C GLU A 415 -11.57 -0.75 2.09
N VAL A 416 -11.39 -1.91 2.73
CA VAL A 416 -10.08 -2.30 3.30
C VAL A 416 -9.06 -2.65 2.21
N PHE A 417 -9.47 -3.22 1.07
CA PHE A 417 -8.58 -3.46 -0.07
C PHE A 417 -8.19 -2.16 -0.77
N VAL A 418 -9.13 -1.22 -0.94
CA VAL A 418 -8.87 0.12 -1.49
C VAL A 418 -7.85 0.85 -0.63
N LYS A 419 -8.06 0.88 0.69
CA LYS A 419 -7.14 1.52 1.63
C LYS A 419 -5.75 0.86 1.60
N ALA A 420 -5.69 -0.46 1.47
CA ALA A 420 -4.42 -1.18 1.36
C ALA A 420 -3.65 -0.85 0.07
N ASN A 421 -4.36 -0.76 -1.06
CA ASN A 421 -3.81 -0.32 -2.34
C ASN A 421 -3.30 1.13 -2.27
N GLN A 422 -4.04 2.02 -1.58
CA GLN A 422 -3.66 3.42 -1.43
C GLN A 422 -2.45 3.65 -0.52
N LEU A 423 -2.30 2.88 0.58
CA LEU A 423 -1.40 3.24 1.68
C LEU A 423 -0.29 2.23 1.99
N TYR A 424 -0.50 0.93 1.81
CA TYR A 424 0.43 -0.08 2.36
C TYR A 424 1.10 -0.95 1.29
N TRP A 425 0.40 -1.25 0.19
CA TRP A 425 0.98 -2.05 -0.87
C TRP A 425 2.07 -1.29 -1.62
N ARG A 426 3.16 -2.00 -1.91
CA ARG A 426 4.30 -1.54 -2.70
C ARG A 426 4.29 -2.26 -4.03
N ARG A 427 5.06 -1.74 -4.98
CA ARG A 427 5.16 -2.30 -6.34
C ARG A 427 5.42 -3.81 -6.38
N SER A 428 6.23 -4.34 -5.45
CA SER A 428 6.62 -5.75 -5.41
C SER A 428 5.95 -6.55 -4.29
N THR A 429 4.83 -6.07 -3.75
CA THR A 429 4.13 -6.71 -2.63
C THR A 429 3.82 -8.18 -2.91
N ASP A 430 4.24 -9.05 -2.00
CA ASP A 430 3.90 -10.48 -2.03
C ASP A 430 2.53 -10.76 -1.37
N PHE A 431 2.04 -11.99 -1.42
CA PHE A 431 0.72 -12.33 -0.87
C PHE A 431 0.61 -12.07 0.64
N ASN A 432 1.66 -12.33 1.42
CA ASN A 432 1.64 -12.13 2.87
C ASN A 432 1.69 -10.64 3.22
N GLU A 433 2.58 -9.89 2.56
CA GLU A 433 2.62 -8.43 2.65
C GLU A 433 1.29 -7.81 2.22
N GLY A 434 0.67 -8.37 1.17
CA GLY A 434 -0.62 -7.96 0.64
C GLY A 434 -1.74 -8.12 1.67
N GLY A 435 -1.86 -9.32 2.25
CA GLY A 435 -2.81 -9.60 3.32
C GLY A 435 -2.60 -8.72 4.54
N CYS A 436 -1.33 -8.48 4.92
CA CYS A 436 -1.02 -7.54 5.99
C CYS A 436 -1.53 -6.11 5.68
N GLY A 437 -1.32 -5.62 4.46
CA GLY A 437 -1.84 -4.30 4.07
C GLY A 437 -3.35 -4.20 4.34
N VAL A 438 -4.12 -5.24 4.01
CA VAL A 438 -5.57 -5.27 4.26
C VAL A 438 -5.91 -5.33 5.75
N VAL A 439 -5.17 -6.10 6.54
CA VAL A 439 -5.34 -6.15 8.00
C VAL A 439 -5.04 -4.79 8.64
N THR A 440 -4.02 -4.09 8.17
CA THR A 440 -3.66 -2.76 8.67
C THR A 440 -4.73 -1.74 8.29
N ALA A 441 -5.23 -1.78 7.06
CA ALA A 441 -6.38 -0.99 6.62
C ALA A 441 -7.62 -1.20 7.49
N ALA A 442 -7.93 -2.45 7.85
CA ALA A 442 -9.04 -2.76 8.73
C ALA A 442 -8.87 -2.14 10.13
N LYS A 443 -7.64 -2.12 10.67
CA LYS A 443 -7.35 -1.45 11.96
C LYS A 443 -7.57 0.05 11.87
N ASP A 444 -7.07 0.70 10.81
CA ASP A 444 -7.22 2.14 10.59
C ASP A 444 -8.69 2.56 10.40
N LEU A 445 -9.53 1.68 9.86
CA LEU A 445 -10.97 1.86 9.70
C LEU A 445 -11.79 1.40 10.91
N ALA A 446 -11.14 0.96 12.00
CA ALA A 446 -11.77 0.40 13.20
C ALA A 446 -12.71 -0.79 12.90
N TYR A 447 -12.35 -1.62 11.91
CA TYR A 447 -13.01 -2.88 11.59
C TYR A 447 -12.34 -4.09 12.27
N HIS A 448 -13.00 -5.25 12.22
CA HIS A 448 -12.53 -6.50 12.81
C HIS A 448 -11.35 -7.09 12.02
N ALA A 449 -10.14 -6.64 12.34
CA ALA A 449 -8.90 -7.08 11.70
C ALA A 449 -8.64 -8.60 11.85
N ASP A 450 -9.12 -9.19 12.94
CA ASP A 450 -9.08 -10.64 13.19
C ASP A 450 -9.90 -11.43 12.16
N GLN A 451 -11.02 -10.90 11.69
CA GLN A 451 -11.84 -11.53 10.64
C GLN A 451 -11.15 -11.44 9.26
N VAL A 452 -10.40 -10.36 9.01
CA VAL A 452 -9.56 -10.24 7.81
C VAL A 452 -8.43 -11.27 7.84
N GLU A 453 -7.72 -11.38 8.97
CA GLU A 453 -6.67 -12.40 9.16
C GLU A 453 -7.22 -13.83 8.95
N ALA A 454 -8.40 -14.13 9.50
CA ALA A 454 -9.05 -15.43 9.35
C ALA A 454 -9.44 -15.74 7.89
N ALA A 455 -9.89 -14.75 7.12
CA ALA A 455 -10.21 -14.93 5.70
C ALA A 455 -8.95 -15.24 4.87
N PHE A 456 -7.85 -14.51 5.09
CA PHE A 456 -6.58 -14.76 4.42
C PHE A 456 -5.94 -16.10 4.82
N ALA A 457 -6.06 -16.50 6.08
CA ALA A 457 -5.52 -17.78 6.55
C ALA A 457 -6.13 -18.97 5.80
N LYS A 458 -7.43 -18.91 5.45
CA LYS A 458 -8.14 -19.96 4.69
C LYS A 458 -7.61 -20.16 3.26
N VAL A 459 -6.92 -19.17 2.69
CA VAL A 459 -6.27 -19.26 1.38
C VAL A 459 -4.75 -19.41 1.49
N GLY A 460 -4.24 -19.66 2.70
CA GLY A 460 -2.82 -19.87 2.98
C GLY A 460 -1.96 -18.61 2.96
N VAL A 461 -2.57 -17.43 3.18
CA VAL A 461 -1.87 -16.16 3.28
C VAL A 461 -1.69 -15.79 4.75
N ASN A 462 -0.46 -15.53 5.17
CA ASN A 462 -0.16 -15.04 6.52
C ASN A 462 -0.26 -13.51 6.56
N ALA A 463 -1.38 -13.01 7.04
CA ALA A 463 -1.71 -11.58 7.05
C ALA A 463 -1.40 -10.85 8.37
N SER A 464 -0.75 -11.49 9.35
CA SER A 464 -0.64 -10.98 10.73
C SER A 464 0.23 -9.72 10.92
N CYS A 465 0.74 -9.12 9.85
CA CYS A 465 1.55 -7.90 9.86
C CYS A 465 2.84 -7.88 10.70
N VAL A 466 3.30 -9.04 11.14
CA VAL A 466 4.58 -9.12 11.82
C VAL A 466 5.68 -9.16 10.77
N SER A 467 6.30 -8.00 10.54
CA SER A 467 7.50 -7.89 9.72
C SER A 467 8.69 -8.52 10.47
N PRO A 468 9.46 -9.42 9.83
CA PRO A 468 10.72 -9.95 10.35
C PRO A 468 11.78 -8.92 10.78
N ASN A 469 11.59 -7.63 10.58
CA ASN A 469 12.61 -6.64 10.88
C ASN A 469 12.34 -5.83 12.14
N ASP A 470 11.08 -5.62 12.52
CA ASP A 470 10.74 -4.75 13.67
C ASP A 470 10.61 -5.52 14.99
N GLU A 471 10.45 -6.85 14.94
CA GLU A 471 10.30 -7.72 16.12
C GLU A 471 11.30 -8.89 16.21
N VAL A 472 12.34 -8.90 15.37
CA VAL A 472 13.37 -9.97 15.39
C VAL A 472 14.58 -9.56 16.21
N PHE A 473 14.67 -10.11 17.41
CA PHE A 473 15.78 -9.87 18.33
C PHE A 473 17.05 -10.56 17.83
N THR A 474 18.20 -9.88 17.88
CA THR A 474 19.47 -10.47 17.47
C THR A 474 20.11 -11.23 18.64
N LEU A 475 20.37 -12.52 18.43
CA LEU A 475 21.17 -13.33 19.35
C LEU A 475 22.65 -13.16 19.02
N ALA A 476 23.47 -13.12 20.07
CA ALA A 476 24.92 -13.27 19.95
C ALA A 476 25.28 -14.74 20.22
N ASN A 477 26.30 -15.25 19.52
CA ASN A 477 26.75 -16.63 19.66
C ASN A 477 27.05 -16.96 21.14
N ALA A 478 26.47 -18.06 21.65
CA ALA A 478 26.65 -18.56 23.00
C ALA A 478 26.28 -17.58 24.13
N LYS A 479 25.58 -16.48 23.83
CA LYS A 479 25.08 -15.54 24.84
C LYS A 479 23.68 -15.94 25.28
N ILE A 480 23.53 -16.21 26.57
CA ILE A 480 22.24 -16.55 27.18
C ILE A 480 21.34 -15.31 27.21
N MET A 481 20.09 -15.50 26.83
CA MET A 481 19.01 -14.54 26.97
C MET A 481 18.05 -15.02 28.08
N PRO A 482 18.11 -14.42 29.27
CA PRO A 482 17.29 -14.84 30.40
C PRO A 482 15.90 -14.19 30.39
N ASP A 483 15.07 -14.59 31.36
CA ASP A 483 13.83 -13.94 31.77
C ASP A 483 12.76 -13.77 30.68
N LEU A 484 12.71 -14.68 29.71
CA LEU A 484 11.72 -14.64 28.65
C LEU A 484 10.33 -14.97 29.17
N THR A 485 9.36 -14.16 28.72
CA THR A 485 7.95 -14.25 29.10
C THR A 485 7.07 -14.18 27.87
N GLY A 486 6.00 -14.97 27.83
CA GLY A 486 5.02 -14.92 26.75
C GLY A 486 3.68 -15.55 27.10
N LYS A 487 2.65 -15.19 26.34
CA LYS A 487 1.30 -15.76 26.44
C LYS A 487 1.20 -17.05 25.62
N GLN A 488 0.17 -17.84 25.89
CA GLN A 488 -0.21 -18.94 25.01
C GLN A 488 -0.43 -18.41 23.59
N ASP A 489 0.10 -19.14 22.61
CA ASP A 489 0.13 -18.82 21.18
C ASP A 489 0.89 -17.56 20.76
N GLN A 490 1.52 -16.85 21.71
CA GLN A 490 2.42 -15.76 21.38
C GLN A 490 3.66 -16.30 20.67
N LYS A 491 4.04 -15.64 19.57
CA LYS A 491 5.26 -15.91 18.81
C LYS A 491 6.24 -14.77 19.05
N ARG A 492 7.49 -15.09 19.35
CA ARG A 492 8.61 -14.15 19.35
C ARG A 492 9.68 -14.67 18.42
N TYR A 493 10.35 -13.76 17.71
CA TYR A 493 11.32 -14.13 16.70
C TYR A 493 12.72 -13.64 17.06
N TYR A 494 13.71 -14.45 16.73
CA TYR A 494 15.12 -14.21 16.98
C TYR A 494 15.92 -14.49 15.72
N LYS A 495 17.09 -13.86 15.58
CA LYS A 495 18.05 -14.17 14.50
C LYS A 495 19.45 -14.38 15.02
N LEU A 496 20.16 -15.34 14.44
CA LEU A 496 21.59 -15.57 14.66
C LEU A 496 22.29 -15.66 13.30
N ASN A 497 23.31 -14.84 13.10
CA ASN A 497 24.15 -14.91 11.90
C ASN A 497 25.21 -15.98 12.10
N VAL A 498 25.13 -17.06 11.31
CA VAL A 498 26.05 -18.18 11.38
C VAL A 498 27.13 -18.01 10.31
N PRO A 499 28.41 -17.92 10.69
CA PRO A 499 29.49 -17.81 9.71
C PRO A 499 29.64 -19.09 8.89
N PHE A 500 30.42 -18.98 7.81
CA PHE A 500 30.77 -20.15 7.01
C PHE A 500 31.69 -21.13 7.77
N GLY A 501 31.49 -22.44 7.58
CA GLY A 501 32.35 -23.49 8.14
C GLY A 501 32.04 -23.89 9.59
N MET A 502 30.83 -23.62 10.10
CA MET A 502 30.40 -24.11 11.42
C MET A 502 29.96 -25.58 11.31
N HIS A 503 30.30 -26.38 12.32
CA HIS A 503 30.01 -27.81 12.36
C HIS A 503 28.67 -28.12 13.04
N ASN A 504 28.30 -27.31 14.03
CA ASN A 504 27.03 -27.46 14.76
C ASN A 504 26.41 -26.08 15.00
N LEU A 505 25.09 -26.01 14.90
CA LEU A 505 24.25 -24.90 15.34
C LEU A 505 23.13 -25.44 16.24
N GLN A 506 22.97 -24.84 17.41
CA GLN A 506 21.97 -25.23 18.39
C GLN A 506 21.18 -24.02 18.88
N PHE A 507 19.88 -24.19 19.02
CA PHE A 507 19.02 -23.31 19.80
C PHE A 507 18.44 -24.12 20.95
N ILE A 508 18.65 -23.66 22.18
CA ILE A 508 18.27 -24.37 23.39
C ILE A 508 17.48 -23.42 24.28
N SER A 509 16.34 -23.89 24.80
CA SER A 509 15.62 -23.22 25.88
C SER A 509 15.58 -24.09 27.13
N TRP A 510 15.50 -23.47 28.30
CA TRP A 510 15.37 -24.17 29.58
C TRP A 510 14.83 -23.27 30.69
N GLY A 511 14.44 -23.90 31.80
CA GLY A 511 14.05 -23.23 33.03
C GLY A 511 12.65 -22.60 32.98
N GLY A 512 12.32 -21.85 34.03
CA GLY A 512 11.04 -21.14 34.14
C GLY A 512 9.81 -22.05 34.29
N THR A 513 8.63 -21.47 34.05
CA THR A 513 7.33 -22.15 34.05
C THR A 513 6.67 -22.08 32.68
N GLY A 514 5.72 -22.97 32.38
CA GLY A 514 4.96 -22.97 31.12
C GLY A 514 5.46 -24.00 30.11
N ASN A 515 5.20 -23.73 28.83
CA ASN A 515 5.66 -24.55 27.71
C ASN A 515 6.02 -23.62 26.55
N VAL A 516 7.23 -23.80 26.02
CA VAL A 516 7.71 -23.09 24.84
C VAL A 516 8.20 -24.06 23.78
N ASN A 517 7.87 -23.78 22.53
CA ASN A 517 8.27 -24.55 21.37
C ASN A 517 9.28 -23.76 20.52
N LEU A 518 10.27 -24.44 19.95
CA LEU A 518 11.28 -23.86 19.06
C LEU A 518 11.06 -24.28 17.61
N TYR A 519 11.17 -23.33 16.69
CA TYR A 519 11.19 -23.58 15.25
C TYR A 519 12.28 -22.73 14.62
N VAL A 520 13.15 -23.33 13.80
CA VAL A 520 14.33 -22.64 13.23
C VAL A 520 14.33 -22.77 11.72
N LYS A 521 14.70 -21.71 10.99
CA LYS A 521 14.85 -21.75 9.54
C LYS A 521 15.96 -20.83 9.00
N HIS A 522 16.71 -21.30 8.00
CA HIS A 522 17.74 -20.55 7.30
C HIS A 522 17.13 -19.53 6.32
N LYS A 523 17.61 -18.28 6.38
CA LYS A 523 17.26 -17.14 5.50
C LYS A 523 15.78 -16.72 5.47
N GLN A 524 14.90 -17.37 6.22
CA GLN A 524 13.46 -17.08 6.25
C GLN A 524 12.94 -17.25 7.68
N ILE A 525 11.90 -16.49 8.04
CA ILE A 525 11.19 -16.72 9.30
C ILE A 525 10.50 -18.09 9.27
N PRO A 526 10.67 -18.93 10.31
CA PRO A 526 9.97 -20.19 10.42
C PRO A 526 8.50 -19.98 10.80
N THR A 527 7.64 -20.91 10.38
CA THR A 527 6.25 -21.04 10.83
C THR A 527 6.06 -22.42 11.49
N PRO A 528 4.93 -22.67 12.18
CA PRO A 528 4.64 -24.01 12.71
C PRO A 528 4.64 -25.13 11.65
N HIS A 529 4.54 -24.78 10.36
CA HIS A 529 4.50 -25.72 9.24
C HIS A 529 5.74 -25.66 8.33
N ILE A 530 6.61 -24.67 8.51
CA ILE A 530 7.79 -24.44 7.66
C ILE A 530 9.00 -24.16 8.55
N TRP A 531 9.89 -25.14 8.66
CA TRP A 531 11.08 -25.08 9.51
C TRP A 531 12.18 -25.99 8.93
N ASP A 532 13.42 -25.76 9.34
CA ASP A 532 14.57 -26.63 9.10
C ASP A 532 14.86 -27.51 10.33
N CYS A 533 14.48 -27.05 11.53
CA CYS A 533 14.49 -27.82 12.76
C CYS A 533 13.39 -27.34 13.73
N GLN A 534 12.83 -28.28 14.52
CA GLN A 534 11.73 -28.07 15.46
C GLN A 534 12.00 -28.81 16.78
N ALA A 535 11.57 -28.22 17.91
CA ALA A 535 11.57 -28.85 19.22
C ALA A 535 10.28 -28.46 19.99
N THR A 536 9.50 -29.46 20.41
CA THR A 536 8.13 -29.29 20.97
C THR A 536 7.79 -30.29 22.08
N LYS A 537 8.69 -30.50 23.03
CA LYS A 537 8.39 -31.21 24.27
C LYS A 537 7.30 -30.47 25.06
N ALA A 538 6.67 -31.20 25.97
CA ALA A 538 5.62 -30.66 26.83
C ALA A 538 6.18 -29.86 28.04
N ASP A 539 7.30 -29.17 27.88
CA ASP A 539 7.95 -28.35 28.91
C ASP A 539 8.70 -27.16 28.27
N ASN A 540 9.67 -26.56 28.97
CA ASN A 540 10.50 -25.48 28.42
C ASN A 540 11.89 -25.96 27.95
N ASN A 541 12.21 -27.25 28.07
CA ASN A 541 13.55 -27.82 27.88
C ASN A 541 13.73 -28.32 26.44
N GLU A 542 13.73 -27.38 25.51
CA GLU A 542 13.83 -27.65 24.08
C GLU A 542 15.27 -27.56 23.59
N ALA A 543 15.59 -28.39 22.60
CA ALA A 543 16.86 -28.33 21.89
C ALA A 543 16.63 -28.61 20.42
N CYS A 544 16.95 -27.64 19.58
CA CYS A 544 16.90 -27.73 18.13
C CYS A 544 18.33 -27.66 17.59
N VAL A 545 18.80 -28.75 16.98
CA VAL A 545 20.18 -28.97 16.54
C VAL A 545 20.23 -29.10 15.02
N ILE A 546 21.13 -28.37 14.38
CA ILE A 546 21.37 -28.41 12.93
C ILE A 546 22.85 -28.75 12.73
N ASP A 547 23.11 -29.95 12.20
CA ASP A 547 24.45 -30.39 11.83
C ASP A 547 24.90 -29.71 10.52
N LYS A 548 26.16 -29.29 10.49
CA LYS A 548 26.81 -28.62 9.34
C LYS A 548 25.96 -27.47 8.78
N PRO A 549 25.62 -26.47 9.61
CA PRO A 549 24.78 -25.35 9.19
C PRO A 549 25.41 -24.59 7.99
N LYS A 550 24.57 -24.27 7.00
CA LYS A 550 24.94 -23.35 5.92
C LYS A 550 25.21 -21.96 6.48
N ALA A 551 26.20 -21.25 5.93
CA ALA A 551 26.45 -19.86 6.27
C ALA A 551 25.23 -18.97 6.01
N GLY A 552 24.97 -18.01 6.89
CA GLY A 552 23.91 -17.02 6.76
C GLY A 552 23.05 -16.88 8.01
N THR A 553 22.02 -16.05 7.90
CA THR A 553 21.09 -15.78 9.01
C THR A 553 20.15 -16.95 9.21
N TYR A 554 20.05 -17.45 10.44
CA TYR A 554 19.00 -18.35 10.89
C TYR A 554 18.01 -17.55 11.72
N TYR A 555 16.73 -17.76 11.45
CA TYR A 555 15.64 -17.21 12.23
C TYR A 555 15.08 -18.31 13.13
N LEU A 556 14.85 -17.96 14.40
CA LEU A 556 14.21 -18.81 15.39
C LEU A 556 12.85 -18.18 15.74
N MET A 557 11.79 -18.98 15.76
CA MET A 557 10.51 -18.65 16.37
C MET A 557 10.38 -19.39 17.70
N LEU A 558 10.16 -18.62 18.75
CA LEU A 558 9.79 -19.05 20.09
C LEU A 558 8.26 -18.96 20.18
N HIS A 559 7.55 -20.08 20.26
CA HIS A 559 6.08 -20.13 20.28
C HIS A 559 5.58 -20.69 21.61
N GLY A 560 4.74 -19.93 22.32
CA GLY A 560 4.20 -20.36 23.61
C GLY A 560 3.14 -21.45 23.46
N GLY A 561 3.50 -22.72 23.68
CA GLY A 561 2.54 -23.83 23.79
C GLY A 561 1.59 -23.65 24.98
N ALA A 562 2.07 -22.98 26.02
CA ALA A 562 1.29 -22.38 27.10
C ALA A 562 1.88 -21.00 27.45
N ALA A 563 1.23 -20.24 28.33
CA ALA A 563 1.86 -19.05 28.90
C ALA A 563 3.15 -19.45 29.65
N TYR A 564 4.25 -18.76 29.38
CA TYR A 564 5.57 -19.09 29.94
C TYR A 564 6.23 -17.88 30.59
N GLN A 565 7.04 -18.13 31.62
CA GLN A 565 7.77 -17.09 32.36
C GLN A 565 9.14 -17.59 32.78
N GLN A 566 10.11 -16.67 32.88
CA GLN A 566 11.48 -16.94 33.33
C GLN A 566 12.21 -18.01 32.51
N VAL A 567 11.87 -18.14 31.23
CA VAL A 567 12.54 -19.07 30.31
C VAL A 567 13.86 -18.45 29.84
N SER A 568 14.91 -19.26 29.80
CA SER A 568 16.19 -18.89 29.21
C SER A 568 16.32 -19.45 27.79
N LEU A 569 16.98 -18.72 26.90
CA LEU A 569 17.23 -19.12 25.51
C LEU A 569 18.69 -18.84 25.15
N VAL A 570 19.33 -19.76 24.43
CA VAL A 570 20.64 -19.54 23.80
C VAL A 570 20.63 -20.02 22.36
N GLY A 571 21.27 -19.25 21.47
CA GLY A 571 21.66 -19.70 20.14
C GLY A 571 23.18 -19.80 20.10
N GLN A 572 23.71 -20.96 19.74
CA GLN A 572 25.15 -21.21 19.72
C GLN A 572 25.56 -22.03 18.51
N TYR A 573 26.70 -21.68 17.93
CA TYR A 573 27.37 -22.44 16.90
C TYR A 573 28.84 -22.62 17.23
N GLU A 574 29.38 -23.74 16.78
CA GLU A 574 30.78 -24.10 17.02
C GLU A 574 31.42 -24.65 15.75
N MET A 575 32.70 -24.32 15.56
CA MET A 575 33.57 -25.07 14.66
C MET A 575 34.07 -26.31 15.39
N ARG A 576 34.31 -27.40 14.66
CA ARG A 576 35.06 -28.50 15.25
C ARG A 576 36.51 -28.06 15.38
N VAL A 577 37.05 -28.19 16.59
CA VAL A 577 38.45 -27.86 16.88
C VAL A 577 39.17 -29.13 17.25
N LYS A 578 40.23 -29.46 16.51
CA LYS A 578 41.16 -30.52 16.89
C LYS A 578 42.34 -29.89 17.62
N ASN A 579 42.43 -30.14 18.92
CA ASN A 579 43.50 -29.65 19.78
C ASN A 579 44.55 -30.74 19.94
N LEU A 580 45.79 -30.41 19.59
CA LEU A 580 46.94 -31.30 19.68
C LEU A 580 48.10 -30.52 20.27
N GLU A 581 48.94 -31.17 21.06
CA GLU A 581 50.10 -30.55 21.67
C GLU A 581 51.33 -31.44 21.58
N ASN A 582 52.49 -30.82 21.62
CA ASN A 582 53.77 -31.48 21.85
C ASN A 582 54.46 -30.75 23.00
N THR A 583 54.64 -31.46 24.11
CA THR A 583 55.24 -30.97 25.36
C THR A 583 56.66 -31.52 25.55
N THR A 584 57.31 -31.95 24.47
CA THR A 584 58.70 -32.42 24.53
C THR A 584 59.62 -31.21 24.44
N ASP A 585 60.58 -31.12 25.36
CA ASP A 585 61.59 -30.07 25.33
C ASP A 585 62.55 -30.25 24.14
N TYR A 586 62.72 -29.21 23.34
CA TYR A 586 63.73 -29.14 22.29
C TYR A 586 64.70 -28.00 22.56
N LYS A 587 65.94 -28.34 22.89
CA LYS A 587 67.03 -27.35 23.03
C LYS A 587 67.22 -26.62 21.72
N ILE A 588 67.13 -25.28 21.75
CA ILE A 588 67.34 -24.43 20.57
C ILE A 588 68.86 -24.22 20.44
N PRO A 589 69.51 -24.65 19.35
CA PRO A 589 70.93 -24.41 19.15
C PRO A 589 71.20 -22.92 18.89
N ASP A 590 72.20 -22.39 19.59
CA ASP A 590 72.63 -20.99 19.52
C ASP A 590 73.23 -20.67 18.14
N ARG A 591 72.78 -19.58 17.53
CA ARG A 591 73.16 -19.14 16.17
C ARG A 591 73.15 -20.25 15.11
N ASP A 592 72.10 -21.07 15.11
CA ASP A 592 71.91 -22.11 14.10
C ASP A 592 70.74 -21.78 13.17
N PHE A 593 71.08 -21.55 11.89
CA PHE A 593 70.10 -21.26 10.84
C PHE A 593 69.25 -22.47 10.46
N ASP A 594 69.67 -23.69 10.81
CA ASP A 594 68.86 -24.91 10.67
C ASP A 594 67.90 -25.09 11.84
N GLY A 595 68.27 -24.61 13.04
CA GLY A 595 67.41 -24.55 14.23
C GLY A 595 66.82 -25.90 14.64
N ILE A 596 65.64 -25.89 15.26
CA ILE A 596 64.89 -27.10 15.64
C ILE A 596 63.61 -27.27 14.85
N LYS A 597 63.16 -28.51 14.70
CA LYS A 597 61.79 -28.84 14.27
C LYS A 597 61.14 -29.75 15.28
N SER A 598 59.99 -29.32 15.79
CA SER A 598 59.10 -30.14 16.62
C SER A 598 57.87 -30.51 15.81
N HIS A 599 57.39 -31.74 15.93
CA HIS A 599 56.36 -32.29 15.05
C HIS A 599 55.08 -32.63 15.82
N ILE A 600 53.93 -32.40 15.17
CA ILE A 600 52.62 -32.92 15.58
C ILE A 600 52.03 -33.66 14.37
N ASN A 601 51.74 -34.95 14.54
CA ASN A 601 51.11 -35.77 13.51
C ASN A 601 49.59 -35.68 13.63
N VAL A 602 48.94 -35.31 12.54
CA VAL A 602 47.49 -35.16 12.48
C VAL A 602 46.92 -36.24 11.57
N GLY A 603 46.12 -37.14 12.13
CA GLY A 603 45.42 -38.18 11.36
C GLY A 603 44.51 -37.60 10.26
N LEU A 604 44.20 -38.42 9.25
CA LEU A 604 43.33 -38.04 8.11
C LEU A 604 42.01 -37.43 8.61
N GLY A 605 41.62 -36.30 8.02
CA GLY A 605 40.48 -35.51 8.47
C GLY A 605 40.01 -34.50 7.42
N ASN A 606 38.97 -33.74 7.76
CA ASN A 606 38.33 -32.75 6.90
C ASN A 606 39.29 -31.62 6.46
N THR A 607 38.80 -30.71 5.63
CA THR A 607 39.56 -29.52 5.22
C THR A 607 39.68 -28.53 6.39
N VAL A 608 40.92 -28.18 6.77
CA VAL A 608 41.23 -27.11 7.74
C VAL A 608 41.25 -25.76 7.04
N ILE A 609 40.55 -24.80 7.62
CA ILE A 609 40.50 -23.42 7.12
C ILE A 609 41.30 -22.44 7.97
N ARG A 610 41.54 -22.78 9.25
CA ARG A 610 42.31 -21.96 10.19
C ARG A 610 43.12 -22.84 11.13
N ALA A 611 44.31 -22.39 11.51
CA ALA A 611 45.11 -22.96 12.57
C ALA A 611 45.46 -21.90 13.62
N ARG A 612 45.44 -22.26 14.90
CA ARG A 612 46.02 -21.46 15.98
C ARG A 612 47.19 -22.23 16.57
N VAL A 613 48.33 -21.56 16.68
CA VAL A 613 49.56 -22.12 17.24
C VAL A 613 49.90 -21.37 18.51
N THR A 614 49.83 -22.04 19.66
CA THR A 614 50.36 -21.52 20.92
C THR A 614 51.77 -22.06 21.12
N VAL A 615 52.73 -21.18 21.38
CA VAL A 615 54.15 -21.54 21.56
C VAL A 615 54.59 -21.11 22.96
N ASP A 616 55.15 -22.05 23.72
CA ASP A 616 55.86 -21.78 24.98
C ASP A 616 57.36 -22.09 24.79
N ILE A 617 58.18 -21.04 24.82
CA ILE A 617 59.64 -21.13 24.72
C ILE A 617 60.25 -20.48 25.95
N LYS A 618 61.20 -21.14 26.59
CA LYS A 618 62.08 -20.52 27.58
C LYS A 618 63.35 -20.06 26.88
N HIS A 619 63.59 -18.75 26.84
CA HIS A 619 64.77 -18.15 26.18
C HIS A 619 65.24 -16.90 26.91
N THR A 620 66.54 -16.63 26.89
CA THR A 620 67.12 -15.45 27.52
C THR A 620 66.85 -14.14 26.77
N ALA A 621 66.58 -14.19 25.47
CA ALA A 621 66.03 -13.09 24.67
C ALA A 621 65.24 -13.64 23.46
N VAL A 622 63.93 -13.44 23.41
CA VAL A 622 63.10 -14.01 22.32
C VAL A 622 63.14 -13.18 21.04
N GLY A 623 63.77 -12.00 21.05
CA GLY A 623 64.05 -11.20 19.86
C GLY A 623 64.91 -11.94 18.84
N ASP A 624 65.77 -12.84 19.30
CA ASP A 624 66.71 -13.59 18.46
C ASP A 624 66.02 -14.69 17.65
N LEU A 625 64.78 -15.03 18.02
CA LEU A 625 64.06 -16.15 17.46
C LEU A 625 63.27 -15.79 16.20
N SER A 626 63.35 -16.65 15.19
CA SER A 626 62.41 -16.69 14.06
C SER A 626 61.62 -18.00 14.10
N ILE A 627 60.29 -17.90 14.09
CA ILE A 627 59.38 -19.03 14.31
C ILE A 627 58.43 -19.19 13.11
N TYR A 628 58.38 -20.41 12.57
CA TYR A 628 57.49 -20.78 11.48
C TYR A 628 56.65 -22.00 11.84
N LEU A 629 55.40 -22.00 11.39
CA LEU A 629 54.63 -23.23 11.24
C LEU A 629 54.83 -23.76 9.82
N ILE A 630 55.16 -25.05 9.69
CA ILE A 630 55.24 -25.76 8.42
C ILE A 630 54.03 -26.68 8.32
N SER A 631 53.17 -26.43 7.33
CA SER A 631 52.00 -27.26 7.04
C SER A 631 52.39 -28.54 6.28
N PRO A 632 51.51 -29.58 6.28
CA PRO A 632 51.71 -30.82 5.53
C PRO A 632 52.02 -30.67 4.03
N ASP A 633 51.59 -29.58 3.37
CA ASP A 633 51.96 -29.26 1.98
C ASP A 633 53.33 -28.57 1.86
N ASN A 634 54.15 -28.60 2.92
CA ASN A 634 55.46 -27.98 3.05
C ASN A 634 55.48 -26.45 2.93
N LYS A 635 54.32 -25.77 2.99
CA LYS A 635 54.30 -24.31 3.06
C LYS A 635 54.73 -23.82 4.44
N ARG A 636 55.47 -22.71 4.45
CA ARG A 636 55.93 -22.06 5.67
C ARG A 636 55.05 -20.86 5.96
N HIS A 637 54.53 -20.80 7.18
CA HIS A 637 53.76 -19.70 7.72
C HIS A 637 54.58 -19.05 8.84
N LEU A 638 54.99 -17.80 8.64
CA LEU A 638 55.73 -17.05 9.64
C LEU A 638 54.81 -16.72 10.82
N LEU A 639 55.20 -17.14 12.04
CA LEU A 639 54.50 -16.83 13.28
C LEU A 639 55.10 -15.60 13.94
N LYS A 640 56.43 -15.62 14.11
CA LYS A 640 57.20 -14.53 14.72
C LYS A 640 58.47 -14.29 13.91
N PRO A 641 58.72 -13.05 13.44
CA PRO A 641 60.00 -12.69 12.86
C PRO A 641 61.07 -12.45 13.94
N PHE A 642 62.32 -12.60 13.52
CA PHE A 642 63.47 -12.05 14.24
C PHE A 642 63.30 -10.54 14.45
N SER A 643 63.64 -10.06 15.65
CA SER A 643 63.52 -8.67 16.07
C SER A 643 64.76 -8.26 16.86
N ALA A 644 65.75 -7.70 16.16
CA ALA A 644 67.00 -7.26 16.78
C ALA A 644 66.74 -6.28 17.95
N GLY A 645 67.35 -6.56 19.11
CA GLY A 645 67.27 -5.71 20.31
C GLY A 645 66.09 -6.00 21.25
N ASP A 646 65.19 -6.93 20.91
CA ASP A 646 64.15 -7.41 21.83
C ASP A 646 64.74 -8.42 22.83
N THR A 647 64.94 -7.95 24.07
CA THR A 647 65.54 -8.71 25.17
C THR A 647 64.50 -9.39 26.07
N THR A 648 63.24 -9.48 25.63
CA THR A 648 62.17 -10.12 26.40
C THR A 648 62.54 -11.57 26.71
N LYS A 649 62.40 -11.98 27.97
CA LYS A 649 62.64 -13.36 28.40
C LYS A 649 61.38 -14.20 28.22
N ASN A 650 61.55 -15.39 27.66
CA ASN A 650 60.50 -16.37 27.38
C ASN A 650 59.41 -15.86 26.44
N LEU A 651 58.73 -16.79 25.77
CA LEU A 651 57.60 -16.53 24.90
C LEU A 651 56.47 -17.46 25.30
N ASN A 652 55.31 -16.90 25.64
CA ASN A 652 54.06 -17.66 25.76
C ASN A 652 52.98 -16.87 25.01
N GLN A 653 52.77 -17.23 23.74
CA GLN A 653 51.91 -16.47 22.84
C GLN A 653 51.23 -17.42 21.84
N TYR A 654 50.03 -17.05 21.40
CA TYR A 654 49.36 -17.70 20.29
C TYR A 654 49.39 -16.88 19.00
N TYR A 655 49.35 -17.58 17.87
CA TYR A 655 49.34 -17.02 16.53
C TYR A 655 48.21 -17.67 15.71
N ASP A 656 47.36 -16.85 15.10
CA ASP A 656 46.28 -17.31 14.22
C ASP A 656 46.74 -17.27 12.75
N ILE A 657 46.54 -18.37 12.03
CA ILE A 657 46.91 -18.54 10.62
C ILE A 657 45.67 -18.94 9.82
N GLN A 658 45.41 -18.22 8.74
CA GLN A 658 44.41 -18.62 7.75
C GLN A 658 45.02 -19.55 6.71
N LEU A 659 44.31 -20.63 6.39
CA LEU A 659 44.76 -21.68 5.48
C LEU A 659 43.84 -21.73 4.26
N ALA A 660 44.42 -21.87 3.08
CA ALA A 660 43.70 -21.96 1.81
C ALA A 660 43.18 -23.39 1.58
N ASP A 661 42.26 -23.84 2.43
CA ASP A 661 41.60 -25.14 2.33
C ASP A 661 42.57 -26.34 2.32
N LEU A 662 43.40 -26.46 3.37
CA LEU A 662 44.35 -27.57 3.50
C LEU A 662 43.64 -28.82 4.03
N GLN A 663 43.77 -29.98 3.38
CA GLN A 663 43.33 -31.24 4.00
C GLN A 663 44.16 -31.51 5.27
N GLN A 664 43.48 -31.84 6.37
CA GLN A 664 44.06 -31.87 7.72
C GLN A 664 45.13 -32.95 7.93
N GLY A 665 45.24 -33.94 7.04
CA GLY A 665 46.13 -35.08 7.20
C GLY A 665 47.60 -34.77 6.95
N GLY A 666 48.47 -35.10 7.91
CA GLY A 666 49.92 -35.07 7.74
C GLY A 666 50.69 -34.52 8.94
N THR A 667 51.99 -34.33 8.76
CA THR A 667 52.90 -33.83 9.80
C THR A 667 52.98 -32.31 9.74
N TRP A 668 52.55 -31.66 10.83
CA TRP A 668 52.78 -30.25 11.07
C TRP A 668 54.08 -30.09 11.85
N SER A 669 54.88 -29.09 11.50
CA SER A 669 56.16 -28.85 12.18
C SER A 669 56.29 -27.41 12.64
N LEU A 670 56.62 -27.20 13.91
CA LEU A 670 57.07 -25.90 14.41
C LEU A 670 58.58 -25.81 14.21
N HIS A 671 59.03 -24.82 13.43
CA HIS A 671 60.43 -24.55 13.17
C HIS A 671 60.86 -23.30 13.93
N VAL A 672 61.75 -23.46 14.90
CA VAL A 672 62.32 -22.35 15.69
C VAL A 672 63.80 -22.21 15.34
N LYS A 673 64.23 -21.00 15.03
CA LYS A 673 65.62 -20.67 14.71
C LYS A 673 66.12 -19.58 15.63
N ASP A 674 67.36 -19.70 16.07
CA ASP A 674 68.08 -18.62 16.75
C ASP A 674 69.00 -17.91 15.75
N MET A 675 68.85 -16.60 15.63
CA MET A 675 69.51 -15.79 14.60
C MET A 675 70.74 -15.06 15.13
N LEU A 676 70.90 -14.93 16.45
CA LEU A 676 72.06 -14.29 17.08
C LEU A 676 72.80 -15.30 17.95
N SER A 677 73.97 -14.90 18.46
CA SER A 677 74.81 -15.73 19.32
C SER A 677 74.79 -15.21 20.75
N LYS A 678 74.81 -16.12 21.74
CA LYS A 678 75.04 -15.98 23.19
C LYS A 678 73.82 -16.37 24.01
N GLU A 679 72.64 -15.95 23.56
CA GLU A 679 71.38 -16.25 24.18
C GLU A 679 71.03 -17.72 23.93
N THR A 680 70.43 -18.37 24.94
CA THR A 680 70.12 -19.81 24.83
C THR A 680 68.76 -20.10 25.45
N GLY A 681 68.18 -21.21 25.02
CA GLY A 681 66.91 -21.68 25.55
C GLY A 681 66.42 -22.97 24.91
N TYR A 682 65.15 -23.26 25.13
CA TYR A 682 64.47 -24.43 24.59
C TYR A 682 62.99 -24.13 24.31
N LEU A 683 62.45 -24.83 23.33
CA LEU A 683 61.00 -24.96 23.15
C LEU A 683 60.50 -25.92 24.22
N ASP A 684 59.63 -25.43 25.11
CA ASP A 684 59.05 -26.18 26.23
C ASP A 684 57.80 -26.94 25.75
N SER A 685 56.91 -26.22 25.06
CA SER A 685 55.73 -26.84 24.45
C SER A 685 55.16 -26.02 23.31
N TRP A 686 54.37 -26.67 22.46
CA TRP A 686 53.49 -25.96 21.56
C TRP A 686 52.20 -26.72 21.31
N ARG A 687 51.11 -25.97 21.12
CA ARG A 687 49.77 -26.47 20.86
C ARG A 687 49.30 -26.00 19.49
N LEU A 688 48.72 -26.93 18.74
CA LEU A 688 48.12 -26.72 17.43
C LEU A 688 46.61 -26.99 17.53
N GLU A 689 45.82 -25.93 17.33
CA GLU A 689 44.36 -25.99 17.27
C GLU A 689 43.94 -25.83 15.81
N LEU A 690 43.38 -26.89 15.22
CA LEU A 690 42.95 -26.91 13.82
C LEU A 690 41.43 -26.77 13.75
N PHE A 691 40.97 -25.76 13.03
CA PHE A 691 39.56 -25.48 12.81
C PHE A 691 39.14 -26.03 11.44
N ASP A 692 38.34 -27.08 11.43
CA ASP A 692 37.88 -27.76 10.21
C ASP A 692 36.50 -27.26 9.73
N ARG A 693 36.16 -27.65 8.49
CA ARG A 693 34.81 -27.52 7.91
C ARG A 693 33.87 -28.66 8.32
#